data_AF-A0A2I0GXS2-F1
#
_entry.id   AF-A0A2I0GXS2-F1
#
_cell.length_a   1.000
_cell.length_b   1.000
_cell.length_c   1.000
_cell.angle_alpha   90.00
_cell.angle_beta   90.00
_cell.angle_gamma   90.00
#
_symmetry.space_group_name_H-M   'P 1'
#
loop_
_entity.id
_entity.type
_entity.pdbx_description
1 polymer ?
#
loop_
_entity_poly.entity_id
_entity_poly.type
_entity_poly.pdbx_seq_one_letter_code
_entity_poly.pdbx_strand_id
1 'polypeptide(L)'
;MHQGRPYGLHVIGGKLTDRDEAFVSVTAKRFSNLKGLSSIDSSRMVYDLPDGGYVVIQDMGGNFRVIAHKTSRVDQIVFDGVAIDYIPMLYSGVVLNPTPFADAGVPMRLTEVTRKRLSGYDPRANLPAKQQTLNRFRVEYNPKFKYFEPVYKGNTFFSQYAKQRATWYSGAMSEVVQIVGGYGKQDLEGLPDSTIEQAIFRLPLPTINPIRIEVANKRLPGYTGVPNTDGQYQYSYDFNLCHGVAFDLENKPWLLQVAYNGLYAMPLPLIPATTTASFREYIESVGDDEILYILDRFGGMPSGESFPISKGFQAWLRAGVIIKLCDTKHFYENSPFYLACGWAFNSRGSEAFNTCWSYDDRGMKHAHAYKIKISLGAAINAGWVDSSKPLNGEDAGILNDYISNLFGQLTENTDRERAIRYKIMRQPNKDLLTHAKNNTGDINYWENFIDKPIANHSANLVMVSSGPAYWAGKFVESFGALKFPEFTGNGCESFDMTALDYKGPAVRCDAIVFGCYINDQLNVVRYFKDTRQFARKTISNFEDIMIIGSWEKTETSGYMQLQGNFYTSVFDDREVNAQEELVTKITGVDLGYATPQFWTPPLMHIWGTLSRYRYFSYRTESTLITSPSINVAVCVPSLTRDCVLYAYDKQFESRIYRDKVQLGSMKDATSYRIWTYDFVYHFIGGKGIGKPSPTMGERVYANYDPEYDYSSNSDYAFYIDSGNWYGVPEGGFIDVSGICSKYTSRSSAVQNVGGVTIGGAPPQIKEYSTAVGLPARIEGKVNCSIKIAGASTINKELPSSFYYNFSPYDTGAGLLYFQKDATWITAGNQEYSNTSEEKTVGKRAYWGSTKLADHKSAHCFIGVINE
;
A
#
# COMPACT_ATOMS: atom_id res chain seq x y z
N MET A 1 24.13 53.71 48.93
CA MET A 1 22.92 53.12 48.32
C MET A 1 21.86 53.00 49.41
N HIS A 2 20.72 53.68 49.26
CA HIS A 2 19.67 53.62 50.28
C HIS A 2 19.10 52.20 50.42
N GLN A 3 18.83 51.82 51.67
CA GLN A 3 18.10 50.62 52.07
C GLN A 3 16.72 50.64 51.39
N GLY A 4 16.26 49.50 50.88
CA GLY A 4 15.01 49.44 50.11
C GLY A 4 13.82 49.94 50.92
N ARG A 5 13.14 50.98 50.42
CA ARG A 5 11.90 51.48 51.03
C ARG A 5 10.82 50.39 50.91
N PRO A 6 10.11 50.04 52.00
CA PRO A 6 9.00 49.09 51.91
C PRO A 6 7.92 49.63 50.98
N TYR A 7 7.37 48.76 50.12
CA TYR A 7 6.30 49.08 49.18
C TYR A 7 5.14 48.10 49.35
N GLY A 8 3.92 48.58 49.14
CA GLY A 8 2.76 47.70 49.03
C GLY A 8 2.72 47.05 47.66
N LEU A 9 2.91 45.73 47.59
CA LEU A 9 2.75 44.95 46.36
C LEU A 9 1.32 44.41 46.27
N HIS A 10 0.61 44.80 45.21
CA HIS A 10 -0.71 44.29 44.89
C HIS A 10 -0.64 43.57 43.55
N VAL A 11 -1.05 42.30 43.52
CA VAL A 11 -1.10 41.51 42.28
C VAL A 11 -2.57 41.40 41.85
N ILE A 12 -2.85 41.74 40.59
CA ILE A 12 -4.17 41.68 39.97
C ILE A 12 -4.07 40.65 38.84
N GLY A 13 -4.87 39.59 38.90
CA GLY A 13 -4.99 38.61 37.81
C GLY A 13 -3.91 37.51 37.73
N GLY A 14 -3.51 36.87 38.84
CA GLY A 14 -2.58 35.72 38.80
C GLY A 14 -1.58 35.70 39.94
N LYS A 15 -0.50 34.92 39.80
CA LYS A 15 0.66 34.90 40.72
C LYS A 15 1.91 35.39 40.00
N LEU A 16 2.76 36.12 40.71
CA LEU A 16 4.09 36.51 40.23
C LEU A 16 5.02 35.30 40.30
N THR A 17 5.89 35.14 39.31
CA THR A 17 6.99 34.16 39.37
C THR A 17 8.16 34.74 40.16
N ASP A 18 9.10 33.90 40.61
CA ASP A 18 10.33 34.35 41.28
C ASP A 18 11.13 35.36 40.42
N ARG A 19 11.06 35.21 39.09
CA ARG A 19 11.70 36.11 38.12
C ARG A 19 11.01 37.47 38.06
N ASP A 20 9.67 37.48 38.07
CA ASP A 20 8.90 38.72 38.13
C ASP A 20 9.10 39.44 39.46
N GLU A 21 9.12 38.71 40.59
CA GLU A 21 9.35 39.30 41.92
C GLU A 21 10.75 39.94 42.01
N ALA A 22 11.77 39.26 41.48
CA ALA A 22 13.12 39.82 41.40
C ALA A 22 13.17 41.08 40.52
N PHE A 23 12.50 41.06 39.37
CA PHE A 23 12.41 42.22 38.47
C PHE A 23 11.68 43.39 39.12
N VAL A 24 10.56 43.13 39.78
CA VAL A 24 9.78 44.14 40.52
C VAL A 24 10.61 44.77 41.64
N SER A 25 11.34 43.96 42.41
CA SER A 25 12.20 44.44 43.51
C SER A 25 13.32 45.35 43.01
N VAL A 26 13.99 44.99 41.91
CA VAL A 26 15.05 45.81 41.30
C VAL A 26 14.48 47.11 40.74
N THR A 27 13.34 47.04 40.05
CA THR A 27 12.72 48.18 39.37
C THR A 27 12.14 49.17 40.38
N ALA A 28 11.54 48.69 41.48
CA ALA A 28 11.06 49.53 42.59
C ALA A 28 12.20 50.31 43.27
N LYS A 29 13.37 49.69 43.48
CA LYS A 29 14.55 50.37 44.02
C LYS A 29 15.07 51.45 43.07
N ARG A 30 15.16 51.15 41.77
CA ARG A 30 15.58 52.13 40.75
C ARG A 30 14.62 53.31 40.69
N PHE A 31 13.31 53.04 40.70
CA PHE A 31 12.28 54.06 40.66
C PHE A 31 12.32 55.00 41.88
N SER A 32 12.49 54.45 43.09
CA SER A 32 12.62 55.24 44.31
C SER A 32 13.87 56.14 44.29
N ASN A 33 15.00 55.62 43.81
CA ASN A 33 16.22 56.43 43.65
C ASN A 33 16.04 57.56 42.63
N LEU A 34 15.37 57.27 41.51
CA LEU A 34 15.16 58.23 40.44
C LEU A 34 14.23 59.37 40.89
N LYS A 35 13.16 59.06 41.63
CA LYS A 35 12.29 60.08 42.26
C LYS A 35 13.05 60.95 43.25
N GLY A 36 13.87 60.34 44.12
CA GLY A 36 14.66 61.06 45.13
C GLY A 36 15.70 62.01 44.51
N LEU A 37 16.38 61.58 43.45
CA LEU A 37 17.35 62.41 42.71
C LEU A 37 16.69 63.53 41.91
N SER A 38 15.45 63.33 41.46
CA SER A 38 14.74 64.29 40.59
C SER A 38 13.87 65.30 41.38
N SER A 39 13.79 65.18 42.71
CA SER A 39 12.99 66.05 43.60
C SER A 39 11.53 66.23 43.17
N ILE A 40 10.89 65.20 42.64
CA ILE A 40 9.49 65.23 42.17
C ILE A 40 8.57 64.69 43.26
N ASP A 41 7.49 65.41 43.59
CA ASP A 41 6.54 65.05 44.65
C ASP A 41 5.73 63.77 44.36
N SER A 42 5.46 63.51 43.08
CA SER A 42 4.68 62.35 42.61
C SER A 42 5.28 61.76 41.34
N SER A 43 5.28 60.44 41.23
CA SER A 43 5.70 59.76 40.00
C SER A 43 4.94 58.45 39.85
N ARG A 44 4.64 58.10 38.59
CA ARG A 44 4.04 56.84 38.17
C ARG A 44 4.73 56.37 36.90
N MET A 45 5.17 55.12 36.87
CA MET A 45 5.75 54.48 35.69
C MET A 45 5.20 53.08 35.51
N VAL A 46 5.15 52.64 34.25
CA VAL A 46 4.68 51.32 33.84
C VAL A 46 5.87 50.58 33.23
N TYR A 47 6.07 49.34 33.66
CA TYR A 47 7.13 48.46 33.18
C TYR A 47 6.54 47.11 32.80
N ASP A 48 7.07 46.47 31.76
CA ASP A 48 6.65 45.14 31.37
C ASP A 48 7.28 44.07 32.28
N LEU A 49 6.50 43.04 32.64
CA LEU A 49 7.00 41.93 33.43
C LEU A 49 7.67 40.88 32.53
N PRO A 50 8.79 40.26 32.97
CA PRO A 50 9.50 39.23 32.20
C PRO A 50 8.63 38.07 31.74
N ASP A 51 7.70 37.62 32.60
CA ASP A 51 6.86 36.44 32.32
C ASP A 51 5.43 36.84 31.88
N GLY A 52 5.30 38.01 31.27
CA GLY A 52 4.04 38.55 30.74
C GLY A 52 3.21 39.33 31.75
N GLY A 53 2.41 40.28 31.25
CA GLY A 53 1.75 41.30 32.07
C GLY A 53 2.60 42.56 32.24
N TYR A 54 2.12 43.50 33.04
CA TYR A 54 2.82 44.76 33.30
C TYR A 54 2.71 45.14 34.78
N VAL A 55 3.69 45.89 35.26
CA VAL A 55 3.72 46.42 36.62
C VAL A 55 3.68 47.94 36.59
N VAL A 56 2.74 48.50 37.36
CA VAL A 56 2.59 49.94 37.58
C VAL A 56 3.21 50.26 38.93
N ILE A 57 4.28 51.04 38.92
CA ILE A 57 4.95 51.53 40.12
C ILE A 57 4.51 52.98 40.33
N GLN A 58 3.98 53.29 41.52
CA GLN A 58 3.50 54.63 41.87
C GLN A 58 3.98 55.03 43.27
N ASP A 59 4.48 56.25 43.40
CA ASP A 59 4.86 56.86 44.67
C ASP A 59 4.23 58.27 44.74
N MET A 60 3.16 58.42 45.51
CA MET A 60 2.40 59.67 45.66
C MET A 60 1.93 59.84 47.11
N GLY A 61 2.06 61.06 47.66
CA GLY A 61 1.53 61.40 48.98
C GLY A 61 2.03 60.52 50.14
N GLY A 62 3.29 60.06 50.06
CA GLY A 62 3.88 59.16 51.07
C GLY A 62 3.56 57.67 50.89
N ASN A 63 2.66 57.30 49.97
CA ASN A 63 2.30 55.93 49.68
C ASN A 63 3.07 55.37 48.48
N PHE A 64 3.96 54.41 48.74
CA PHE A 64 4.70 53.68 47.70
C PHE A 64 4.01 52.35 47.40
N ARG A 65 3.43 52.22 46.19
CA ARG A 65 2.66 51.05 45.76
C ARG A 65 3.16 50.52 44.43
N VAL A 66 3.13 49.20 44.32
CA VAL A 66 3.45 48.46 43.11
C VAL A 66 2.23 47.60 42.78
N ILE A 67 1.64 47.82 41.62
CA ILE A 67 0.49 47.05 41.14
C ILE A 67 0.93 46.22 39.95
N ALA A 68 1.06 44.91 40.15
CA ALA A 68 1.36 43.98 39.08
C ALA A 68 0.07 43.46 38.46
N HIS A 69 -0.13 43.72 37.17
CA HIS A 69 -1.20 43.16 36.37
C HIS A 69 -0.66 41.92 35.66
N LYS A 70 -1.06 40.75 36.14
CA LYS A 70 -0.91 39.49 35.43
C LYS A 70 -2.20 39.24 34.65
N THR A 71 -2.07 38.60 33.50
CA THR A 71 -3.23 38.05 32.81
C THR A 71 -3.71 36.87 33.64
N SER A 72 -4.96 36.92 34.10
CA SER A 72 -5.60 35.82 34.83
C SER A 72 -5.35 34.50 34.10
N ARG A 73 -5.16 33.41 34.86
CA ARG A 73 -5.30 32.04 34.33
C ARG A 73 -6.60 32.01 33.54
N VAL A 74 -6.52 31.55 32.30
CA VAL A 74 -7.57 31.51 31.28
C VAL A 74 -8.94 31.39 31.93
N ASP A 75 -9.73 32.47 31.88
CA ASP A 75 -11.17 32.40 32.20
C ASP A 75 -11.77 31.23 31.41
N GLN A 76 -12.71 30.48 32.01
CA GLN A 76 -13.40 29.38 31.31
C GLN A 76 -13.78 29.82 29.90
N ILE A 77 -13.20 29.15 28.89
CA ILE A 77 -13.45 29.49 27.49
C ILE A 77 -14.93 29.31 27.23
N VAL A 78 -15.67 30.41 27.04
CA VAL A 78 -17.09 30.37 26.73
C VAL A 78 -17.25 30.13 25.23
N PHE A 79 -17.82 29.00 24.86
CA PHE A 79 -18.01 28.59 23.45
C PHE A 79 -19.27 29.22 22.83
N ASP A 80 -19.29 30.54 22.70
CA ASP A 80 -20.44 31.28 22.15
C ASP A 80 -20.49 31.31 20.61
N GLY A 81 -19.49 30.72 19.95
CA GLY A 81 -19.31 30.65 18.49
C GLY A 81 -18.56 31.84 17.88
N VAL A 82 -18.03 32.74 18.70
CA VAL A 82 -17.11 33.80 18.28
C VAL A 82 -15.68 33.28 18.30
N ALA A 83 -14.87 33.75 17.38
CA ALA A 83 -13.48 33.37 17.27
C ALA A 83 -12.66 33.90 18.46
N ILE A 84 -11.79 33.06 19.00
CA ILE A 84 -10.94 33.36 20.16
C ILE A 84 -9.45 33.32 19.78
N ASP A 85 -8.61 33.91 20.62
CA ASP A 85 -7.15 34.00 20.45
C ASP A 85 -6.38 32.81 21.06
N TYR A 86 -7.08 31.74 21.46
CA TYR A 86 -6.48 30.56 22.07
C TYR A 86 -5.68 29.74 21.05
N ILE A 87 -4.45 29.36 21.42
CA ILE A 87 -3.59 28.49 20.61
C ILE A 87 -3.10 27.32 21.48
N PRO A 88 -3.47 26.06 21.14
CA PRO A 88 -2.99 24.89 21.86
C PRO A 88 -1.50 24.65 21.60
N MET A 89 -0.82 24.03 22.56
CA MET A 89 0.55 23.55 22.34
C MET A 89 0.52 22.31 21.44
N LEU A 90 1.26 22.36 20.33
CA LEU A 90 1.47 21.21 19.45
C LEU A 90 2.71 20.43 19.87
N TYR A 91 2.56 19.13 20.12
CA TYR A 91 3.67 18.20 20.29
C TYR A 91 3.88 17.37 19.04
N SER A 92 5.10 17.34 18.54
CA SER A 92 5.51 16.47 17.45
C SER A 92 6.50 15.42 17.94
N GLY A 93 6.31 14.17 17.49
CA GLY A 93 7.15 13.07 17.92
C GLY A 93 6.57 11.69 17.65
N VAL A 94 7.13 10.70 18.34
CA VAL A 94 6.69 9.31 18.29
C VAL A 94 6.31 8.78 19.66
N VAL A 95 5.18 8.08 19.75
CA VAL A 95 4.76 7.37 20.97
C VAL A 95 5.53 6.05 21.06
N LEU A 96 6.24 5.84 22.16
CA LEU A 96 7.11 4.68 22.37
C LEU A 96 6.34 3.48 22.95
N ASN A 97 5.49 3.74 23.94
CA ASN A 97 4.59 2.74 24.51
C ASN A 97 3.19 3.33 24.68
N PRO A 98 2.23 3.00 23.80
CA PRO A 98 0.87 3.53 23.88
C PRO A 98 0.01 2.82 24.95
N THR A 99 0.53 1.78 25.60
CA THR A 99 -0.16 1.03 26.66
C THR A 99 0.66 1.04 27.95
N PRO A 100 0.77 2.20 28.65
CA PRO A 100 1.48 2.29 29.91
C PRO A 100 0.71 1.58 31.05
N PHE A 101 1.38 1.34 32.18
CA PHE A 101 0.70 0.93 33.41
C PHE A 101 -0.28 2.01 33.89
N ALA A 102 -1.31 1.61 34.65
CA ALA A 102 -2.43 2.47 35.03
C ALA A 102 -2.05 3.85 35.63
N ASP A 103 -0.92 3.96 36.33
CA ASP A 103 -0.47 5.19 36.99
C ASP A 103 0.68 5.92 36.26
N ALA A 104 1.17 5.36 35.15
CA ALA A 104 2.26 5.94 34.37
C ALA A 104 1.72 6.83 33.24
N GLY A 105 2.46 7.90 32.93
CA GLY A 105 2.23 8.70 31.72
C GLY A 105 2.63 7.92 30.46
N VAL A 106 2.30 8.49 29.30
CA VAL A 106 2.65 7.88 28.00
C VAL A 106 4.08 8.31 27.62
N PRO A 107 5.03 7.38 27.45
CA PRO A 107 6.37 7.70 27.01
C PRO A 107 6.40 8.04 25.52
N MET A 108 7.06 9.15 25.20
CA MET A 108 7.20 9.66 23.85
C MET A 108 8.59 10.24 23.60
N ARG A 109 8.99 10.26 22.33
CA ARG A 109 10.22 10.89 21.86
C ARG A 109 9.86 12.08 20.99
N LEU A 110 10.22 13.27 21.47
CA LEU A 110 9.90 14.56 20.85
C LEU A 110 10.90 14.91 19.74
N THR A 111 10.45 15.73 18.79
CA THR A 111 11.31 16.38 17.79
C THR A 111 12.13 17.51 18.41
N GLU A 112 13.25 17.88 17.79
CA GLU A 112 14.04 19.03 18.25
C GLU A 112 13.26 20.35 18.17
N VAL A 113 12.40 20.51 17.17
CA VAL A 113 11.56 21.71 17.00
C VAL A 113 10.52 21.79 18.13
N THR A 114 9.87 20.69 18.49
CA THR A 114 8.96 20.66 19.65
C THR A 114 9.68 21.01 20.95
N ARG A 115 10.93 20.54 21.14
CA ARG A 115 11.73 20.90 22.32
C ARG A 115 12.01 22.40 22.40
N LYS A 116 12.33 23.03 21.27
CA LYS A 116 12.50 24.51 21.17
C LYS A 116 11.19 25.26 21.43
N ARG A 117 10.07 24.75 20.90
CA ARG A 117 8.74 25.31 21.12
C ARG A 117 8.35 25.29 22.60
N LEU A 118 8.60 24.18 23.29
CA LEU A 118 8.34 24.03 24.72
C LEU A 118 9.22 24.93 25.60
N SER A 119 10.41 25.32 25.14
CA SER A 119 11.25 26.32 25.80
C SER A 119 10.91 27.77 25.40
N GLY A 120 9.79 28.00 24.70
CA GLY A 120 9.37 29.32 24.25
C GLY A 120 10.28 29.94 23.18
N TYR A 121 11.00 29.10 22.43
CA TYR A 121 12.01 29.50 21.45
C TYR A 121 13.18 30.33 22.03
N ASP A 122 13.36 30.37 23.36
CA ASP A 122 14.49 31.06 23.97
C ASP A 122 15.80 30.30 23.67
N PRO A 123 16.75 30.89 22.90
CA PRO A 123 18.01 30.22 22.57
C PRO A 123 18.92 30.00 23.80
N ARG A 124 18.62 30.63 24.94
CA ARG A 124 19.37 30.49 26.19
C ARG A 124 18.73 29.49 27.16
N ALA A 125 17.50 29.05 26.89
CA ALA A 125 16.82 28.10 27.75
C ALA A 125 17.34 26.67 27.51
N ASN A 126 17.41 25.88 28.58
CA ASN A 126 17.73 24.46 28.47
C ASN A 126 16.57 23.74 27.78
N LEU A 127 16.89 23.01 26.70
CA LEU A 127 15.89 22.22 25.99
C LEU A 127 15.41 21.05 26.87
N PRO A 128 14.09 20.77 26.94
CA PRO A 128 13.55 19.58 27.61
C PRO A 128 14.23 18.30 27.13
N ALA A 129 14.23 17.23 27.93
CA ALA A 129 14.76 15.94 27.47
C ALA A 129 14.01 15.43 26.23
N LYS A 130 14.72 14.75 25.32
CA LYS A 130 14.14 14.26 24.06
C LYS A 130 13.08 13.18 24.30
N GLN A 131 13.27 12.34 25.32
CA GLN A 131 12.24 11.40 25.77
C GLN A 131 11.52 11.97 26.99
N GLN A 132 10.19 11.98 26.95
CA GLN A 132 9.31 12.49 27.99
C GLN A 132 8.23 11.46 28.29
N THR A 133 7.74 11.43 29.52
CA THR A 133 6.60 10.61 29.92
C THR A 133 5.50 11.54 30.39
N LEU A 134 4.42 11.64 29.62
CA LEU A 134 3.42 12.71 29.79
C LEU A 134 2.01 12.14 30.06
N ASN A 135 1.35 12.67 31.09
CA ASN A 135 -0.05 12.40 31.43
C ASN A 135 -1.02 13.11 30.48
N ARG A 136 -0.60 14.21 29.85
CA ARG A 136 -1.33 14.90 28.78
C ARG A 136 -1.75 13.96 27.64
N PHE A 137 -0.94 12.95 27.34
CA PHE A 137 -1.19 11.96 26.27
C PHE A 137 -1.89 10.70 26.78
N ARG A 138 -2.31 10.67 28.04
CA ARG A 138 -3.11 9.60 28.62
C ARG A 138 -4.59 9.76 28.25
N VAL A 139 -4.85 9.71 26.95
CA VAL A 139 -6.16 9.93 26.32
C VAL A 139 -6.85 8.61 26.08
N GLU A 140 -8.07 8.46 26.60
CA GLU A 140 -8.92 7.29 26.36
C GLU A 140 -9.52 7.34 24.95
N TYR A 141 -9.96 6.18 24.44
CA TYR A 141 -10.71 6.15 23.19
C TYR A 141 -12.03 6.92 23.33
N ASN A 142 -12.37 7.68 22.29
CA ASN A 142 -13.73 8.21 22.16
C ASN A 142 -14.74 7.05 22.26
N PRO A 143 -15.93 7.24 22.87
CA PRO A 143 -16.99 6.23 22.90
C PRO A 143 -17.27 5.54 21.55
N LYS A 144 -17.09 6.27 20.43
CA LYS A 144 -17.21 5.76 19.06
C LYS A 144 -16.17 4.67 18.70
N PHE A 145 -15.01 4.68 19.34
CA PHE A 145 -13.88 3.77 19.07
C PHE A 145 -13.60 2.81 20.23
N LYS A 146 -14.54 2.68 21.17
CA LYS A 146 -14.38 1.86 22.39
C LYS A 146 -14.13 0.37 22.08
N TYR A 147 -14.51 -0.09 20.90
CA TYR A 147 -14.24 -1.44 20.42
C TYR A 147 -12.75 -1.77 20.27
N PHE A 148 -11.85 -0.78 20.28
CA PHE A 148 -10.40 -1.03 20.31
C PHE A 148 -9.88 -1.51 21.66
N GLU A 149 -10.61 -1.21 22.74
CA GLU A 149 -10.22 -1.63 24.07
C GLU A 149 -10.39 -3.14 24.24
N PRO A 150 -9.39 -3.83 24.81
CA PRO A 150 -9.57 -5.24 25.13
C PRO A 150 -10.61 -5.41 26.24
N VAL A 151 -11.33 -6.53 26.20
CA VAL A 151 -12.33 -6.89 27.20
C VAL A 151 -11.72 -7.00 28.60
N TYR A 152 -10.48 -7.51 28.69
CA TYR A 152 -9.72 -7.63 29.95
C TYR A 152 -8.55 -6.65 29.95
N LYS A 153 -8.62 -5.61 30.79
CA LYS A 153 -7.63 -4.51 30.80
C LYS A 153 -6.44 -4.73 31.75
N GLY A 154 -6.56 -5.65 32.72
CA GLY A 154 -5.55 -5.83 33.76
C GLY A 154 -5.16 -4.50 34.43
N ASN A 155 -3.88 -4.32 34.76
CA ASN A 155 -3.33 -3.06 35.29
C ASN A 155 -2.80 -2.12 34.18
N THR A 156 -3.22 -2.31 32.93
CA THR A 156 -2.71 -1.57 31.77
C THR A 156 -3.71 -0.52 31.32
N PHE A 157 -3.24 0.71 31.09
CA PHE A 157 -4.04 1.75 30.47
C PHE A 157 -3.89 1.69 28.94
N PHE A 158 -5.00 1.79 28.21
CA PHE A 158 -4.99 1.77 26.75
C PHE A 158 -5.24 3.17 26.22
N SER A 159 -4.19 3.85 25.77
CA SER A 159 -4.35 5.14 25.13
C SER A 159 -4.93 4.99 23.72
N GLN A 160 -5.60 6.04 23.22
CA GLN A 160 -6.10 6.08 21.84
C GLN A 160 -5.02 5.76 20.80
N TYR A 161 -3.76 6.12 21.10
CA TYR A 161 -2.60 5.93 20.22
C TYR A 161 -2.20 4.46 20.02
N ALA A 162 -2.78 3.50 20.77
CA ALA A 162 -2.41 2.10 20.62
C ALA A 162 -2.93 1.53 19.29
N LYS A 163 -4.20 1.76 18.97
CA LYS A 163 -4.84 1.22 17.76
C LYS A 163 -5.44 2.29 16.83
N GLN A 164 -5.75 3.50 17.32
CA GLN A 164 -6.28 4.56 16.46
C GLN A 164 -5.13 5.35 15.79
N ARG A 165 -4.56 4.76 14.74
CA ARG A 165 -3.46 5.34 13.95
C ARG A 165 -3.97 6.28 12.86
N ALA A 166 -3.17 7.29 12.52
CA ALA A 166 -3.45 8.21 11.42
C ALA A 166 -3.58 7.50 10.05
N THR A 167 -2.92 6.35 9.89
CA THR A 167 -2.92 5.51 8.68
C THR A 167 -4.23 4.75 8.42
N TRP A 168 -5.19 4.78 9.36
CA TRP A 168 -6.57 4.37 9.10
C TRP A 168 -7.31 5.33 8.16
N TYR A 169 -6.87 6.59 8.14
CA TYR A 169 -7.42 7.64 7.29
C TYR A 169 -6.59 7.76 6.01
N SER A 170 -7.17 8.33 4.97
CA SER A 170 -6.53 8.46 3.65
C SER A 170 -6.41 9.92 3.22
N GLY A 171 -5.49 10.19 2.30
CA GLY A 171 -5.23 11.55 1.80
C GLY A 171 -4.87 12.55 2.91
N ALA A 172 -5.28 13.81 2.74
CA ALA A 172 -5.02 14.88 3.69
C ALA A 172 -5.65 14.65 5.08
N MET A 173 -6.65 13.77 5.19
CA MET A 173 -7.25 13.43 6.48
C MET A 173 -6.26 12.72 7.41
N SER A 174 -5.40 11.86 6.83
CA SER A 174 -4.34 11.19 7.59
C SER A 174 -3.33 12.18 8.17
N GLU A 175 -3.09 13.30 7.50
CA GLU A 175 -2.23 14.38 7.99
C GLU A 175 -2.89 15.12 9.17
N VAL A 176 -4.17 15.49 9.03
CA VAL A 176 -4.94 16.15 10.09
C VAL A 176 -4.99 15.29 11.36
N VAL A 177 -5.23 13.99 11.24
CA VAL A 177 -5.28 13.09 12.40
C VAL A 177 -3.92 13.00 13.10
N GLN A 178 -2.81 12.93 12.34
CA GLN A 178 -1.47 12.95 12.94
C GLN A 178 -1.21 14.26 13.69
N ILE A 179 -1.56 15.41 13.11
CA ILE A 179 -1.39 16.74 13.71
C ILE A 179 -2.21 16.86 14.99
N VAL A 180 -3.51 16.56 14.93
CA VAL A 180 -4.45 16.65 16.07
C VAL A 180 -4.03 15.71 17.20
N GLY A 181 -3.43 14.57 16.87
CA GLY A 181 -2.85 13.64 17.83
C GLY A 181 -1.78 14.28 18.73
N GLY A 182 -1.16 15.37 18.27
CA GLY A 182 -0.14 16.13 18.98
C GLY A 182 -0.67 17.12 20.03
N TYR A 183 -1.97 17.35 20.14
CA TYR A 183 -2.51 18.29 21.13
C TYR A 183 -2.63 17.69 22.53
N GLY A 184 -2.99 16.39 22.63
CA GLY A 184 -3.31 15.71 23.88
C GLY A 184 -4.50 16.36 24.62
N LYS A 185 -4.61 16.11 25.93
CA LYS A 185 -5.64 16.74 26.79
C LYS A 185 -5.47 18.25 26.85
N GLN A 186 -6.60 18.98 26.78
CA GLN A 186 -6.65 20.44 26.93
C GLN A 186 -7.18 20.89 28.30
N ASP A 187 -7.74 19.99 29.12
CA ASP A 187 -7.97 20.28 30.54
C ASP A 187 -6.63 20.27 31.28
N LEU A 188 -6.00 21.45 31.35
CA LEU A 188 -4.67 21.61 31.93
C LEU A 188 -4.69 21.65 33.46
N GLU A 189 -5.83 21.97 34.08
CA GLU A 189 -5.93 22.04 35.54
C GLU A 189 -5.88 20.64 36.17
N GLY A 190 -6.39 19.63 35.46
CA GLY A 190 -6.30 18.23 35.86
C GLY A 190 -4.93 17.56 35.62
N LEU A 191 -3.98 18.24 34.98
CA LEU A 191 -2.65 17.71 34.68
C LEU A 191 -1.62 18.03 35.77
N PRO A 192 -0.54 17.22 35.92
CA PRO A 192 0.53 17.51 36.87
C PRO A 192 1.09 18.93 36.69
N ASP A 193 1.46 19.58 37.80
CA ASP A 193 2.02 20.93 37.82
C ASP A 193 3.47 20.95 37.29
N SER A 194 3.59 20.77 35.98
CA SER A 194 4.83 20.77 35.23
C SER A 194 4.67 21.71 34.04
N THR A 195 5.73 22.49 33.76
CA THR A 195 5.76 23.45 32.65
C THR A 195 5.56 22.79 31.29
N ILE A 196 5.90 21.50 31.18
CA ILE A 196 5.69 20.70 29.97
C ILE A 196 4.23 20.24 29.92
N GLU A 197 3.71 19.56 30.94
CA GLU A 197 2.34 19.05 30.96
C GLU A 197 1.29 20.13 30.69
N GLN A 198 1.41 21.28 31.38
CA GLN A 198 0.49 22.42 31.28
C GLN A 198 0.89 23.45 30.22
N ALA A 199 1.72 23.07 29.23
CA ALA A 199 2.17 23.99 28.18
C ALA A 199 1.01 24.49 27.31
N ILE A 200 0.98 25.81 27.08
CA ILE A 200 0.13 26.51 26.10
C ILE A 200 1.05 27.31 25.19
N PHE A 201 0.69 27.44 23.92
CA PHE A 201 1.46 28.26 22.99
C PHE A 201 1.25 29.75 23.31
N ARG A 202 2.29 30.43 23.79
CA ARG A 202 2.22 31.85 24.16
C ARG A 202 2.94 32.70 23.11
N LEU A 203 2.24 33.73 22.64
CA LEU A 203 2.79 34.71 21.71
C LEU A 203 3.25 35.98 22.44
N PRO A 204 4.31 36.65 21.96
CA PRO A 204 4.66 38.00 22.41
C PRO A 204 3.52 39.00 22.17
N LEU A 205 3.40 40.02 23.04
CA LEU A 205 2.39 41.08 22.91
C LEU A 205 2.37 41.79 21.54
N PRO A 206 3.53 42.11 20.90
CA PRO A 206 3.55 42.71 19.57
C PRO A 206 2.87 41.86 18.50
N THR A 207 2.86 40.53 18.66
CA THR A 207 2.27 39.59 17.72
C THR A 207 0.80 39.30 18.06
N ILE A 208 0.44 39.18 19.35
CA ILE A 208 -0.93 38.79 19.72
C ILE A 208 -1.97 39.91 19.51
N ASN A 209 -1.55 41.18 19.65
CA ASN A 209 -2.45 42.32 19.49
C ASN A 209 -3.05 42.43 18.08
N PRO A 210 -2.28 42.38 16.98
CA PRO A 210 -2.86 42.40 15.64
C PRO A 210 -3.75 41.18 15.38
N ILE A 211 -3.38 39.99 15.88
CA ILE A 211 -4.19 38.78 15.78
C ILE A 211 -5.55 38.97 16.46
N ARG A 212 -5.56 39.52 17.68
CA ARG A 212 -6.79 39.81 18.42
C ARG A 212 -7.68 40.77 17.64
N ILE A 213 -7.12 41.77 16.98
CA ILE A 213 -7.88 42.74 16.18
C ILE A 213 -8.48 42.08 14.93
N GLU A 214 -7.71 41.23 14.24
CA GLU A 214 -8.15 40.55 13.02
C GLU A 214 -9.27 39.52 13.28
N VAL A 215 -9.13 38.76 14.37
CA VAL A 215 -10.05 37.69 14.76
C VAL A 215 -11.24 38.21 15.57
N ALA A 216 -11.11 39.40 16.19
CA ALA A 216 -12.19 40.01 16.96
C ALA A 216 -13.47 40.17 16.13
N ASN A 217 -14.59 39.94 16.81
CA ASN A 217 -15.92 40.07 16.24
C ASN A 217 -16.17 39.20 14.99
N LYS A 218 -15.51 38.04 14.86
CA LYS A 218 -15.79 37.06 13.80
C LYS A 218 -16.52 35.86 14.38
N ARG A 219 -17.62 35.45 13.75
CA ARG A 219 -18.41 34.27 14.11
C ARG A 219 -18.06 33.11 13.19
N LEU A 220 -17.78 31.95 13.77
CA LEU A 220 -17.25 30.78 13.07
C LEU A 220 -18.36 29.90 12.45
N PRO A 221 -18.11 29.24 11.32
CA PRO A 221 -19.08 28.39 10.64
C PRO A 221 -19.02 26.93 11.12
N GLY A 222 -19.90 26.55 12.06
CA GLY A 222 -20.08 25.13 12.41
C GLY A 222 -19.10 24.55 13.44
N TYR A 223 -18.15 25.33 13.93
CA TYR A 223 -17.11 24.90 14.88
C TYR A 223 -16.74 26.03 15.87
N THR A 224 -15.90 25.71 16.86
CA THR A 224 -15.45 26.64 17.92
C THR A 224 -13.99 27.07 17.79
N GLY A 225 -13.17 26.29 17.08
CA GLY A 225 -11.77 26.62 16.82
C GLY A 225 -10.84 26.14 17.94
N VAL A 226 -11.31 25.22 18.77
CA VAL A 226 -10.60 24.71 19.94
C VAL A 226 -10.55 23.19 19.89
N PRO A 227 -9.41 22.55 20.22
CA PRO A 227 -9.35 21.10 20.29
C PRO A 227 -10.27 20.52 21.35
N ASN A 228 -10.61 19.24 21.18
CA ASN A 228 -11.40 18.51 22.15
C ASN A 228 -10.73 18.54 23.54
N THR A 229 -11.49 18.83 24.59
CA THR A 229 -11.01 18.98 25.97
C THR A 229 -10.26 17.74 26.47
N ASP A 230 -10.74 16.55 26.12
CA ASP A 230 -10.14 15.27 26.49
C ASP A 230 -9.02 14.82 25.54
N GLY A 231 -8.77 15.58 24.47
CA GLY A 231 -7.76 15.25 23.44
C GLY A 231 -8.15 14.11 22.51
N GLN A 232 -9.41 13.68 22.53
CA GLN A 232 -9.89 12.52 21.78
C GLN A 232 -10.08 12.83 20.29
N TYR A 233 -9.70 11.89 19.42
CA TYR A 233 -10.06 11.94 18.01
C TYR A 233 -11.57 11.89 17.80
N GLN A 234 -12.09 12.78 16.95
CA GLN A 234 -13.52 12.90 16.66
C GLN A 234 -13.93 12.36 15.28
N TYR A 235 -12.95 12.00 14.46
CA TYR A 235 -13.16 11.61 13.07
C TYR A 235 -13.33 10.11 12.92
N SER A 236 -14.41 9.69 12.26
CA SER A 236 -14.62 8.29 11.89
C SER A 236 -13.97 7.94 10.55
N TYR A 237 -13.50 6.70 10.45
CA TYR A 237 -12.91 6.10 9.25
C TYR A 237 -13.63 4.81 8.84
N ASP A 238 -14.70 4.42 9.54
CA ASP A 238 -15.42 3.17 9.30
C ASP A 238 -16.22 3.19 7.99
N PHE A 239 -16.76 2.03 7.60
CA PHE A 239 -17.58 1.91 6.40
C PHE A 239 -18.78 2.85 6.42
N ASN A 240 -19.53 2.85 7.54
CA ASN A 240 -20.80 3.57 7.68
C ASN A 240 -20.64 5.09 7.73
N LEU A 241 -19.52 5.60 8.25
CA LEU A 241 -19.26 7.02 8.42
C LEU A 241 -17.77 7.33 8.19
N CYS A 242 -17.44 7.81 7.00
CA CYS A 242 -16.05 8.11 6.66
C CYS A 242 -15.81 9.62 6.55
N HIS A 243 -14.77 10.12 7.22
CA HIS A 243 -14.32 11.50 7.07
C HIS A 243 -13.12 11.60 6.14
N GLY A 244 -13.09 12.69 5.38
CA GLY A 244 -11.98 13.06 4.48
C GLY A 244 -11.70 14.55 4.54
N VAL A 245 -10.60 14.99 3.93
CA VAL A 245 -10.31 16.41 3.71
C VAL A 245 -10.08 16.64 2.23
N ALA A 246 -10.70 17.68 1.71
CA ALA A 246 -10.53 18.10 0.33
C ALA A 246 -10.24 19.60 0.24
N PHE A 247 -9.63 20.04 -0.85
CA PHE A 247 -9.27 21.44 -1.07
C PHE A 247 -10.09 22.05 -2.19
N ASP A 248 -10.52 23.30 -2.00
CA ASP A 248 -11.23 24.06 -3.03
C ASP A 248 -10.30 24.66 -4.11
N LEU A 249 -10.87 25.49 -4.97
CA LEU A 249 -10.17 26.15 -6.06
C LEU A 249 -9.12 27.17 -5.56
N GLU A 250 -9.25 27.66 -4.32
CA GLU A 250 -8.32 28.58 -3.65
C GLU A 250 -7.38 27.85 -2.67
N ASN A 251 -7.35 26.51 -2.73
CA ASN A 251 -6.60 25.64 -1.82
C ASN A 251 -6.99 25.80 -0.34
N LYS A 252 -8.21 26.23 -0.03
CA LYS A 252 -8.72 26.20 1.35
C LYS A 252 -9.28 24.82 1.68
N PRO A 253 -9.03 24.30 2.90
CA PRO A 253 -9.45 22.96 3.28
C PRO A 253 -10.92 22.88 3.70
N TRP A 254 -11.56 21.79 3.31
CA TRP A 254 -12.92 21.42 3.64
C TRP A 254 -12.94 20.03 4.27
N LEU A 255 -13.67 19.88 5.37
CA LEU A 255 -13.95 18.58 5.97
C LEU A 255 -15.10 17.92 5.22
N LEU A 256 -14.89 16.68 4.80
CA LEU A 256 -15.87 15.85 4.13
C LEU A 256 -16.41 14.78 5.08
N GLN A 257 -17.69 14.46 4.95
CA GLN A 257 -18.32 13.31 5.61
C GLN A 257 -19.13 12.52 4.60
N VAL A 258 -18.73 11.27 4.39
CA VAL A 258 -19.49 10.28 3.60
C VAL A 258 -20.31 9.43 4.56
N ALA A 259 -21.62 9.51 4.44
CA ALA A 259 -22.58 8.74 5.23
C ALA A 259 -23.65 8.11 4.33
N TYR A 260 -24.54 7.30 4.89
CA TYR A 260 -25.65 6.67 4.16
C TYR A 260 -26.49 7.66 3.32
N ASN A 261 -26.79 8.84 3.88
CA ASN A 261 -27.70 9.82 3.28
C ASN A 261 -27.04 10.78 2.26
N GLY A 262 -25.72 10.69 2.08
CA GLY A 262 -24.99 11.54 1.14
C GLY A 262 -23.55 11.82 1.53
N LEU A 263 -22.86 12.51 0.62
CA LEU A 263 -21.59 13.18 0.87
C LEU A 263 -21.86 14.64 1.27
N TYR A 264 -21.28 15.06 2.39
CA TYR A 264 -21.40 16.41 2.93
C TYR A 264 -20.03 17.08 3.05
N ALA A 265 -20.00 18.40 2.91
CA ALA A 265 -18.82 19.22 3.15
C ALA A 265 -19.13 20.39 4.10
N MET A 266 -18.15 20.75 4.92
CA MET A 266 -18.12 22.00 5.69
C MET A 266 -16.67 22.53 5.74
N PRO A 267 -16.44 23.83 6.01
CA PRO A 267 -15.07 24.34 6.17
C PRO A 267 -14.32 23.53 7.23
N LEU A 268 -13.07 23.16 6.98
CA LEU A 268 -12.28 22.43 7.97
C LEU A 268 -12.17 23.29 9.25
N PRO A 269 -12.49 22.76 10.43
CA PRO A 269 -12.27 23.49 11.68
C PRO A 269 -10.79 23.81 11.89
N LEU A 270 -10.46 25.10 11.88
CA LEU A 270 -9.11 25.63 12.12
C LEU A 270 -9.11 26.50 13.38
N ILE A 271 -7.95 26.59 14.03
CA ILE A 271 -7.73 27.47 15.17
C ILE A 271 -7.62 28.92 14.66
N PRO A 272 -8.57 29.82 14.98
CA PRO A 272 -8.68 31.13 14.32
C PRO A 272 -7.44 32.01 14.45
N ALA A 273 -6.79 32.02 15.62
CA ALA A 273 -5.58 32.80 15.83
C ALA A 273 -4.45 32.43 14.85
N THR A 274 -4.41 31.17 14.42
CA THR A 274 -3.34 30.61 13.57
C THR A 274 -3.56 30.87 12.07
N THR A 275 -4.74 31.35 11.66
CA THR A 275 -5.03 31.66 10.24
C THR A 275 -4.58 33.07 9.83
N THR A 276 -4.12 33.87 10.78
CA THR A 276 -3.75 35.27 10.58
C THR A 276 -2.35 35.43 9.98
N ALA A 277 -2.12 36.53 9.24
CA ALA A 277 -0.81 36.82 8.67
C ALA A 277 0.25 37.05 9.76
N SER A 278 -0.10 37.75 10.83
CA SER A 278 0.81 38.04 11.95
C SER A 278 1.28 36.77 12.67
N PHE A 279 0.44 35.73 12.76
CA PHE A 279 0.87 34.45 13.30
C PHE A 279 1.93 33.81 12.41
N ARG A 280 1.69 33.78 11.09
CA ARG A 280 2.63 33.23 10.12
C ARG A 280 3.99 33.92 10.20
N GLU A 281 4.03 35.25 10.16
CA GLU A 281 5.26 36.04 10.24
C GLU A 281 6.08 35.72 11.49
N TYR A 282 5.40 35.52 12.63
CA TYR A 282 6.07 35.12 13.87
C TYR A 282 6.68 33.73 13.78
N ILE A 283 5.94 32.74 13.25
CA ILE A 283 6.44 31.37 13.08
C ILE A 283 7.64 31.32 12.12
N GLU A 284 7.61 32.11 11.04
CA GLU A 284 8.74 32.29 10.12
C GLU A 284 9.96 32.88 10.85
N SER A 285 9.74 33.87 11.74
CA SER A 285 10.82 34.50 12.50
C SER A 285 11.51 33.58 13.51
N VAL A 286 10.78 32.64 14.12
CA VAL A 286 11.33 31.66 15.08
C VAL A 286 11.85 30.39 14.41
N GLY A 287 11.57 30.21 13.10
CA GLY A 287 12.04 29.08 12.31
C GLY A 287 11.41 27.74 12.72
N ASP A 288 10.12 27.73 13.07
CA ASP A 288 9.38 26.50 13.38
C ASP A 288 8.75 25.93 12.10
N ASP A 289 9.54 25.12 11.39
CA ASP A 289 9.19 24.49 10.12
C ASP A 289 8.06 23.43 10.25
N GLU A 290 7.82 22.90 11.44
CA GLU A 290 6.70 22.00 11.71
C GLU A 290 5.36 22.74 11.66
N ILE A 291 5.23 23.91 12.31
CA ILE A 291 4.01 24.71 12.23
C ILE A 291 3.86 25.32 10.83
N LEU A 292 4.95 25.77 10.20
CA LEU A 292 4.90 26.27 8.81
C LEU A 292 4.33 25.24 7.84
N TYR A 293 4.72 23.97 7.97
CA TYR A 293 4.12 22.88 7.17
C TYR A 293 2.59 22.87 7.28
N ILE A 294 2.05 23.02 8.50
CA ILE A 294 0.60 23.03 8.75
C ILE A 294 -0.04 24.26 8.09
N LEU A 295 0.59 25.44 8.24
CA LEU A 295 0.09 26.68 7.65
C LEU A 295 0.11 26.64 6.12
N ASP A 296 1.15 26.07 5.52
CA ASP A 296 1.26 25.92 4.06
C ASP A 296 0.23 24.92 3.52
N ARG A 297 -0.02 23.85 4.27
CA ARG A 297 -0.93 22.78 3.85
C ARG A 297 -2.40 23.13 4.05
N PHE A 298 -2.77 23.73 5.18
CA PHE A 298 -4.16 23.93 5.60
C PHE A 298 -4.54 25.41 5.79
N GLY A 299 -3.59 26.35 5.74
CA GLY A 299 -3.83 27.77 5.99
C GLY A 299 -4.06 28.13 7.46
N GLY A 300 -3.89 27.17 8.37
CA GLY A 300 -4.10 27.30 9.81
C GLY A 300 -4.01 25.94 10.48
N MET A 301 -3.85 25.91 11.80
CA MET A 301 -3.79 24.66 12.56
C MET A 301 -5.17 24.02 12.67
N PRO A 302 -5.39 22.76 12.24
CA PRO A 302 -6.68 22.07 12.41
C PRO A 302 -7.04 21.94 13.90
N SER A 303 -8.28 22.25 14.28
CA SER A 303 -8.68 22.14 15.70
C SER A 303 -8.90 20.70 16.14
N GLY A 304 -9.27 19.79 15.23
CA GLY A 304 -9.65 18.41 15.56
C GLY A 304 -11.15 18.21 15.80
N GLU A 305 -11.95 19.26 15.67
CA GLU A 305 -13.41 19.19 15.69
C GLU A 305 -13.93 18.47 14.43
N SER A 306 -15.02 17.73 14.59
CA SER A 306 -15.73 17.05 13.50
C SER A 306 -17.09 17.69 13.25
N PHE A 307 -17.90 17.11 12.37
CA PHE A 307 -19.27 17.57 12.12
C PHE A 307 -20.10 17.60 13.42
N PRO A 308 -20.95 18.63 13.60
CA PRO A 308 -21.97 18.64 14.63
C PRO A 308 -22.86 17.39 14.57
N ILE A 309 -23.37 16.94 15.72
CA ILE A 309 -24.13 15.69 15.82
C ILE A 309 -25.63 15.99 15.91
N SER A 310 -26.47 15.09 15.38
CA SER A 310 -27.94 15.08 15.56
C SER A 310 -28.64 16.39 15.15
N LYS A 311 -29.29 17.09 16.09
CA LYS A 311 -29.99 18.37 15.86
C LYS A 311 -29.03 19.47 15.39
N GLY A 312 -27.79 19.47 15.87
CA GLY A 312 -26.76 20.41 15.43
C GLY A 312 -26.45 20.27 13.95
N PHE A 313 -26.32 19.03 13.46
CA PHE A 313 -26.09 18.75 12.04
C PHE A 313 -27.17 19.37 11.15
N GLN A 314 -28.44 19.15 11.49
CA GLN A 314 -29.58 19.67 10.72
C GLN A 314 -29.67 21.21 10.81
N ALA A 315 -29.33 21.80 11.96
CA ALA A 315 -29.31 23.24 12.12
C ALA A 315 -28.27 23.91 11.20
N TRP A 316 -27.06 23.34 11.12
CA TRP A 316 -25.98 23.85 10.26
C TRP A 316 -26.16 23.52 8.76
N LEU A 317 -26.84 22.41 8.44
CA LEU A 317 -27.31 22.12 7.08
C LEU A 317 -28.29 23.20 6.61
N ARG A 318 -29.27 23.57 7.44
CA ARG A 318 -30.21 24.67 7.15
C ARG A 318 -29.54 26.04 7.15
N ALA A 319 -28.43 26.21 7.87
CA ALA A 319 -27.64 27.46 7.82
C ALA A 319 -26.82 27.60 6.53
N GLY A 320 -26.79 26.59 5.66
CA GLY A 320 -26.02 26.60 4.41
C GLY A 320 -24.50 26.45 4.62
N VAL A 321 -24.04 26.09 5.83
CA VAL A 321 -22.62 25.85 6.15
C VAL A 321 -22.25 24.41 5.83
N ILE A 322 -23.07 23.45 6.28
CA ILE A 322 -22.97 22.07 5.84
C ILE A 322 -23.69 21.97 4.49
N ILE A 323 -23.00 21.48 3.48
CA ILE A 323 -23.52 21.41 2.10
C ILE A 323 -23.55 19.94 1.69
N LYS A 324 -24.69 19.47 1.18
CA LYS A 324 -24.80 18.12 0.57
C LYS A 324 -24.34 18.20 -0.88
N LEU A 325 -23.37 17.36 -1.26
CA LEU A 325 -22.75 17.39 -2.60
C LEU A 325 -23.36 16.35 -3.55
N CYS A 326 -23.59 15.13 -3.07
CA CYS A 326 -24.22 14.07 -3.85
C CYS A 326 -24.91 13.05 -2.93
N ASP A 327 -25.73 12.17 -3.52
CA ASP A 327 -26.32 11.03 -2.83
C ASP A 327 -25.38 9.82 -2.87
N THR A 328 -25.42 9.00 -1.83
CA THR A 328 -24.56 7.81 -1.63
C THR A 328 -25.37 6.56 -1.30
N LYS A 329 -26.70 6.68 -1.21
CA LYS A 329 -27.60 5.59 -0.83
C LYS A 329 -27.37 4.31 -1.60
N HIS A 330 -27.24 4.40 -2.93
CA HIS A 330 -27.02 3.23 -3.81
C HIS A 330 -25.75 2.43 -3.46
N PHE A 331 -24.70 3.09 -2.95
CA PHE A 331 -23.51 2.40 -2.47
C PHE A 331 -23.81 1.62 -1.18
N TYR A 332 -24.46 2.27 -0.22
CA TYR A 332 -24.72 1.74 1.11
C TYR A 332 -25.89 0.75 1.20
N GLU A 333 -26.67 0.58 0.13
CA GLU A 333 -27.60 -0.54 -0.02
C GLU A 333 -26.86 -1.88 -0.20
N ASN A 334 -25.56 -1.85 -0.51
CA ASN A 334 -24.69 -3.03 -0.61
C ASN A 334 -23.90 -3.27 0.69
N SER A 335 -23.34 -4.49 0.83
CA SER A 335 -22.54 -4.90 1.99
C SER A 335 -21.07 -4.51 1.84
N PRO A 336 -20.38 -4.14 2.94
CA PRO A 336 -18.94 -3.85 2.94
C PRO A 336 -18.09 -5.11 2.72
N PHE A 337 -16.94 -4.96 2.07
CA PHE A 337 -15.89 -6.00 2.11
C PHE A 337 -15.28 -6.14 3.51
N TYR A 338 -15.10 -5.03 4.24
CA TYR A 338 -14.63 -5.03 5.62
C TYR A 338 -15.10 -3.76 6.32
N LEU A 339 -15.43 -3.87 7.61
CA LEU A 339 -16.02 -2.78 8.38
C LEU A 339 -15.00 -1.71 8.80
N ALA A 340 -13.73 -2.13 8.94
CA ALA A 340 -12.67 -1.33 9.52
C ALA A 340 -12.26 -0.12 8.69
N CYS A 341 -12.73 0.06 7.45
CA CYS A 341 -12.38 1.26 6.68
C CYS A 341 -13.41 1.67 5.61
N GLY A 342 -13.63 2.97 5.48
CA GLY A 342 -14.60 3.64 4.60
C GLY A 342 -14.05 4.00 3.22
N TRP A 343 -14.07 5.27 2.81
CA TRP A 343 -13.70 5.77 1.46
C TRP A 343 -12.24 6.26 1.32
N ALA A 344 -11.55 5.88 0.24
CA ALA A 344 -10.12 6.17 0.01
C ALA A 344 -10.02 7.48 -0.75
N PHE A 345 -9.39 8.51 -0.18
CA PHE A 345 -9.20 9.81 -0.81
C PHE A 345 -7.78 9.94 -1.37
N ASN A 346 -7.64 10.64 -2.50
CA ASN A 346 -6.34 11.13 -2.95
C ASN A 346 -5.86 12.30 -2.05
N SER A 347 -4.61 12.72 -2.20
CA SER A 347 -3.97 13.77 -1.37
C SER A 347 -4.72 15.10 -1.37
N ARG A 348 -5.39 15.44 -2.48
CA ARG A 348 -6.21 16.66 -2.62
C ARG A 348 -7.67 16.46 -2.16
N GLY A 349 -8.13 15.23 -2.00
CA GLY A 349 -9.53 14.89 -1.73
C GLY A 349 -10.49 15.16 -2.89
N SER A 350 -9.98 15.34 -4.12
CA SER A 350 -10.79 15.54 -5.33
C SER A 350 -11.41 14.24 -5.86
N GLU A 351 -10.88 13.09 -5.45
CA GLU A 351 -11.41 11.78 -5.80
C GLU A 351 -11.48 10.86 -4.58
N ALA A 352 -12.55 10.07 -4.50
CA ALA A 352 -12.70 9.03 -3.48
C ALA A 352 -13.03 7.68 -4.13
N PHE A 353 -12.56 6.57 -3.57
CA PHE A 353 -12.80 5.22 -4.09
C PHE A 353 -13.19 4.24 -2.97
N ASN A 354 -14.16 3.36 -3.23
CA ASN A 354 -14.53 2.29 -2.32
C ASN A 354 -15.15 1.09 -3.06
N THR A 355 -15.10 -0.08 -2.44
CA THR A 355 -15.68 -1.33 -2.95
C THR A 355 -16.71 -1.89 -1.97
N CYS A 356 -17.75 -2.51 -2.53
CA CYS A 356 -18.80 -3.21 -1.77
C CYS A 356 -19.26 -4.43 -2.55
N TRP A 357 -20.11 -5.25 -1.96
CA TRP A 357 -20.63 -6.46 -2.58
C TRP A 357 -22.11 -6.68 -2.27
N SER A 358 -22.80 -7.40 -3.14
CA SER A 358 -24.18 -7.85 -2.92
C SER A 358 -24.42 -9.21 -3.56
N TYR A 359 -25.53 -9.86 -3.22
CA TYR A 359 -25.97 -11.07 -3.89
C TYR A 359 -26.90 -10.73 -5.07
N ASP A 360 -26.74 -11.45 -6.17
CA ASP A 360 -27.73 -11.44 -7.26
C ASP A 360 -28.94 -12.34 -6.92
N ASP A 361 -29.98 -12.31 -7.77
CA ASP A 361 -31.19 -13.12 -7.60
C ASP A 361 -30.93 -14.64 -7.61
N ARG A 362 -29.74 -15.08 -8.04
CA ARG A 362 -29.32 -16.49 -8.12
C ARG A 362 -28.44 -16.89 -6.92
N GLY A 363 -28.20 -15.98 -5.97
CA GLY A 363 -27.30 -16.20 -4.83
C GLY A 363 -25.81 -16.07 -5.16
N MET A 364 -25.43 -15.57 -6.34
CA MET A 364 -24.05 -15.26 -6.71
C MET A 364 -23.61 -13.94 -6.08
N LYS A 365 -22.41 -13.92 -5.50
CA LYS A 365 -21.81 -12.70 -4.96
C LYS A 365 -21.29 -11.83 -6.11
N HIS A 366 -21.65 -10.56 -6.12
CA HIS A 366 -21.17 -9.54 -7.05
C HIS A 366 -20.37 -8.49 -6.29
N ALA A 367 -19.17 -8.18 -6.79
CA ALA A 367 -18.35 -7.09 -6.29
C ALA A 367 -18.58 -5.84 -7.14
N HIS A 368 -18.76 -4.70 -6.48
CA HIS A 368 -19.00 -3.39 -7.08
C HIS A 368 -17.92 -2.41 -6.63
N ALA A 369 -17.45 -1.58 -7.55
CA ALA A 369 -16.50 -0.53 -7.29
C ALA A 369 -17.11 0.84 -7.62
N TYR A 370 -16.95 1.78 -6.70
CA TYR A 370 -17.49 3.12 -6.83
C TYR A 370 -16.38 4.17 -6.73
N LYS A 371 -16.55 5.23 -7.51
CA LYS A 371 -15.69 6.41 -7.49
C LYS A 371 -16.54 7.66 -7.31
N ILE A 372 -16.11 8.53 -6.40
CA ILE A 372 -16.67 9.88 -6.25
C ILE A 372 -15.67 10.86 -6.84
N LYS A 373 -16.15 11.77 -7.70
CA LYS A 373 -15.40 12.95 -8.13
C LYS A 373 -15.95 14.18 -7.42
N ILE A 374 -15.09 15.00 -6.84
CA ILE A 374 -15.44 16.12 -5.96
C ILE A 374 -14.81 17.39 -6.52
N SER A 375 -15.61 18.45 -6.64
CA SER A 375 -15.18 19.79 -7.02
C SER A 375 -15.77 20.80 -6.05
N LEU A 376 -14.90 21.48 -5.30
CA LEU A 376 -15.30 22.45 -4.28
C LEU A 376 -15.02 23.88 -4.75
N GLY A 377 -16.04 24.73 -4.80
CA GLY A 377 -15.87 26.18 -4.94
C GLY A 377 -15.42 26.84 -3.63
N ALA A 378 -14.83 28.03 -3.74
CA ALA A 378 -14.35 28.81 -2.60
C ALA A 378 -15.51 29.44 -1.80
N ALA A 379 -15.34 29.50 -0.47
CA ALA A 379 -16.24 30.23 0.42
C ALA A 379 -15.69 31.63 0.71
N ILE A 380 -16.55 32.64 0.63
CA ILE A 380 -16.21 34.02 1.01
C ILE A 380 -15.74 34.04 2.46
N ASN A 381 -14.56 34.60 2.73
CA ASN A 381 -13.93 34.69 4.05
C ASN A 381 -13.90 33.35 4.81
N ALA A 382 -13.73 32.22 4.13
CA ALA A 382 -13.77 30.87 4.72
C ALA A 382 -15.09 30.56 5.48
N GLY A 383 -16.18 31.27 5.16
CA GLY A 383 -17.46 31.17 5.86
C GLY A 383 -17.52 31.95 7.17
N TRP A 384 -16.56 32.82 7.48
CA TRP A 384 -16.64 33.67 8.66
C TRP A 384 -17.60 34.84 8.42
N VAL A 385 -18.35 35.21 9.45
CA VAL A 385 -19.32 36.30 9.40
C VAL A 385 -19.04 37.28 10.54
N ASP A 386 -19.18 38.58 10.29
CA ASP A 386 -19.04 39.58 11.34
C ASP A 386 -20.09 39.37 12.44
N SER A 387 -19.66 39.36 13.70
CA SER A 387 -20.52 39.23 14.88
C SER A 387 -21.19 40.55 15.27
N SER A 388 -20.88 41.63 14.58
CA SER A 388 -21.52 42.93 14.70
C SER A 388 -21.94 43.46 13.32
N LYS A 389 -23.10 44.10 13.23
CA LYS A 389 -23.56 44.75 12.01
C LYS A 389 -23.41 46.25 12.12
N PRO A 390 -22.60 46.90 11.26
CA PRO A 390 -22.49 48.35 11.25
C PRO A 390 -23.81 48.96 10.74
N LEU A 391 -24.48 49.74 11.58
CA LEU A 391 -25.72 50.44 11.26
C LEU A 391 -25.67 51.87 11.80
N ASN A 392 -26.16 52.82 11.00
CA ASN A 392 -26.23 54.24 11.35
C ASN A 392 -27.71 54.69 11.38
N GLY A 393 -28.11 55.47 12.39
CA GLY A 393 -29.45 56.10 12.47
C GLY A 393 -30.48 55.37 13.36
N GLU A 394 -31.75 55.80 13.29
CA GLU A 394 -32.86 55.29 14.13
C GLU A 394 -33.15 53.79 13.91
N ASP A 395 -32.95 53.27 12.69
CA ASP A 395 -33.11 51.84 12.38
C ASP A 395 -32.09 50.94 13.10
N ALA A 396 -30.97 51.50 13.59
CA ALA A 396 -29.97 50.75 14.36
C ALA A 396 -30.48 50.36 15.76
N GLY A 397 -31.28 51.23 16.39
CA GLY A 397 -31.87 50.96 17.71
C GLY A 397 -32.84 49.78 17.66
N ILE A 398 -33.77 49.82 16.72
CA ILE A 398 -34.79 48.76 16.52
C ILE A 398 -34.12 47.40 16.27
N LEU A 399 -33.08 47.36 15.43
CA LEU A 399 -32.42 46.10 15.14
C LEU A 399 -31.56 45.60 16.31
N ASN A 400 -30.86 46.49 17.01
CA ASN A 400 -30.07 46.11 18.19
C ASN A 400 -30.96 45.58 19.33
N ASP A 401 -32.12 46.20 19.56
CA ASP A 401 -33.09 45.72 20.55
C ASP A 401 -33.64 44.34 20.17
N TYR A 402 -33.99 44.14 18.89
CA TYR A 402 -34.44 42.85 18.38
C TYR A 402 -33.37 41.75 18.55
N ILE A 403 -32.14 42.00 18.09
CA ILE A 403 -31.04 41.03 18.19
C ILE A 403 -30.69 40.75 19.66
N SER A 404 -30.66 41.76 20.52
CA SER A 404 -30.36 41.61 21.94
C SER A 404 -31.43 40.76 22.65
N ASN A 405 -32.71 41.00 22.36
CA ASN A 405 -33.81 40.19 22.90
C ASN A 405 -33.73 38.74 22.40
N LEU A 406 -33.45 38.53 21.12
CA LEU A 406 -33.36 37.19 20.53
C LEU A 406 -32.14 36.41 21.06
N PHE A 407 -30.98 37.06 21.17
CA PHE A 407 -29.77 36.45 21.72
C PHE A 407 -29.89 36.24 23.23
N GLY A 408 -30.60 37.10 23.95
CA GLY A 408 -30.91 36.92 25.36
C GLY A 408 -31.76 35.66 25.66
N GLN A 409 -32.50 35.17 24.67
CA GLN A 409 -33.25 33.91 24.78
C GLN A 409 -32.39 32.66 24.47
N LEU A 410 -31.21 32.83 23.87
CA LEU A 410 -30.28 31.75 23.49
C LEU A 410 -29.13 31.74 24.50
N THR A 411 -29.24 30.99 25.60
CA THR A 411 -28.25 31.04 26.70
C THR A 411 -27.38 29.79 26.82
N GLU A 412 -27.79 28.66 26.23
CA GLU A 412 -27.11 27.36 26.41
C GLU A 412 -25.89 27.18 25.50
N ASN A 413 -25.71 28.04 24.49
CA ASN A 413 -24.61 28.02 23.51
C ASN A 413 -24.43 26.69 22.76
N THR A 414 -25.52 25.91 22.60
CA THR A 414 -25.48 24.65 21.86
C THR A 414 -25.25 24.86 20.36
N ASP A 415 -24.89 23.79 19.63
CA ASP A 415 -24.73 23.84 18.16
C ASP A 415 -25.95 24.45 17.44
N ARG A 416 -27.16 24.16 17.95
CA ARG A 416 -28.43 24.72 17.45
C ARG A 416 -28.45 26.24 17.59
N GLU A 417 -28.13 26.75 18.77
CA GLU A 417 -28.15 28.19 19.03
C GLU A 417 -27.07 28.93 18.25
N ARG A 418 -25.87 28.37 18.16
CA ARG A 418 -24.78 28.93 17.35
C ARG A 418 -25.15 29.03 15.87
N ALA A 419 -25.81 28.00 15.32
CA ALA A 419 -26.32 28.03 13.96
C ALA A 419 -27.36 29.15 13.76
N ILE A 420 -28.28 29.35 14.71
CA ILE A 420 -29.27 30.43 14.65
C ILE A 420 -28.59 31.80 14.64
N ARG A 421 -27.66 32.05 15.57
CA ARG A 421 -26.89 33.31 15.62
C ARG A 421 -26.13 33.54 14.32
N TYR A 422 -25.50 32.50 13.77
CA TYR A 422 -24.78 32.58 12.51
C TYR A 422 -25.71 32.98 11.33
N LYS A 423 -26.89 32.34 11.20
CA LYS A 423 -27.88 32.69 10.16
C LYS A 423 -28.28 34.16 10.22
N ILE A 424 -28.59 34.66 11.41
CA ILE A 424 -29.00 36.06 11.62
C ILE A 424 -27.90 37.01 11.18
N MET A 425 -26.66 36.75 11.58
CA MET A 425 -25.54 37.62 11.21
C MET A 425 -25.23 37.57 9.71
N ARG A 426 -25.57 36.47 9.03
CA ARG A 426 -25.37 36.32 7.59
C ARG A 426 -26.40 37.07 6.72
N GLN A 427 -27.62 37.30 7.22
CA GLN A 427 -28.66 37.96 6.44
C GLN A 427 -28.36 39.43 6.13
N PRO A 428 -28.81 40.01 5.01
CA PRO A 428 -28.68 41.44 4.76
C PRO A 428 -29.43 42.28 5.81
N ASN A 429 -28.90 43.45 6.15
CA ASN A 429 -29.49 44.35 7.17
C ASN A 429 -30.95 44.75 6.82
N LYS A 430 -31.25 44.93 5.53
CA LYS A 430 -32.58 45.30 5.04
C LYS A 430 -33.65 44.24 5.36
N ASP A 431 -33.31 42.98 5.14
CA ASP A 431 -34.23 41.85 5.31
C ASP A 431 -34.49 41.60 6.80
N LEU A 432 -33.45 41.71 7.63
CA LEU A 432 -33.59 41.64 9.08
C LEU A 432 -34.45 42.78 9.65
N LEU A 433 -34.25 44.00 9.18
CA LEU A 433 -35.02 45.16 9.65
C LEU A 433 -36.51 45.01 9.32
N THR A 434 -36.82 44.48 8.13
CA THR A 434 -38.20 44.20 7.72
C THR A 434 -38.83 43.13 8.60
N HIS A 435 -38.06 42.10 8.98
CA HIS A 435 -38.52 41.05 9.88
C HIS A 435 -38.73 41.57 11.32
N ALA A 436 -37.76 42.32 11.85
CA ALA A 436 -37.80 42.90 13.19
C ALA A 436 -38.98 43.88 13.39
N LYS A 437 -39.39 44.61 12.35
CA LYS A 437 -40.56 45.51 12.40
C LYS A 437 -41.90 44.77 12.48
N ASN A 438 -41.95 43.49 12.09
CA ASN A 438 -43.21 42.75 11.94
C ASN A 438 -43.44 41.70 13.03
N ASN A 439 -42.40 41.20 13.71
CA ASN A 439 -42.51 40.08 14.64
C ASN A 439 -41.77 40.29 15.97
N THR A 440 -42.34 39.73 17.04
CA THR A 440 -41.72 39.61 18.37
C THR A 440 -41.79 38.15 18.84
N GLY A 441 -40.79 37.32 18.49
CA GLY A 441 -40.65 35.94 18.98
C GLY A 441 -40.32 34.87 17.93
N ASP A 442 -39.13 34.94 17.32
CA ASP A 442 -38.81 34.25 16.04
C ASP A 442 -37.84 33.05 16.12
N ILE A 443 -37.59 32.46 17.29
CA ILE A 443 -36.63 31.33 17.38
C ILE A 443 -37.04 30.17 16.45
N ASN A 444 -38.33 29.82 16.44
CA ASN A 444 -38.85 28.76 15.57
C ASN A 444 -38.76 29.11 14.08
N TYR A 445 -38.86 30.40 13.73
CA TYR A 445 -38.67 30.86 12.36
C TYR A 445 -37.22 30.66 11.94
N TRP A 446 -36.27 31.21 12.70
CA TRP A 446 -34.83 31.11 12.40
C TRP A 446 -34.30 29.68 12.44
N GLU A 447 -34.87 28.82 13.27
CA GLU A 447 -34.54 27.41 13.30
C GLU A 447 -34.88 26.71 11.97
N ASN A 448 -36.07 26.96 11.43
CA ASN A 448 -36.57 26.34 10.20
C ASN A 448 -36.15 27.06 8.92
N PHE A 449 -35.67 28.30 9.02
CA PHE A 449 -35.13 29.06 7.90
C PHE A 449 -33.96 28.33 7.23
N ILE A 450 -34.04 28.17 5.90
CA ILE A 450 -33.02 27.55 5.06
C ILE A 450 -32.30 28.64 4.29
N ASP A 451 -31.02 28.83 4.59
CA ASP A 451 -30.16 29.81 3.94
C ASP A 451 -29.46 29.20 2.70
N LYS A 452 -28.98 30.06 1.81
CA LYS A 452 -28.21 29.62 0.63
C LYS A 452 -26.88 28.99 1.08
N PRO A 453 -26.32 28.01 0.36
CA PRO A 453 -24.97 27.48 0.64
C PRO A 453 -23.91 28.59 0.71
N ILE A 454 -22.90 28.46 1.58
CA ILE A 454 -21.76 29.40 1.68
C ILE A 454 -20.79 29.30 0.49
N ALA A 455 -20.84 28.19 -0.24
CA ALA A 455 -20.04 27.93 -1.42
C ALA A 455 -20.81 27.03 -2.40
N ASN A 456 -20.42 27.07 -3.68
CA ASN A 456 -20.98 26.19 -4.71
C ASN A 456 -20.07 24.98 -4.89
N HIS A 457 -20.54 23.81 -4.48
CA HIS A 457 -19.82 22.54 -4.65
C HIS A 457 -20.56 21.62 -5.61
N SER A 458 -19.83 20.70 -6.21
CA SER A 458 -20.40 19.60 -7.00
C SER A 458 -19.65 18.30 -6.71
N ALA A 459 -20.40 17.19 -6.66
CA ALA A 459 -19.79 15.87 -6.69
C ALA A 459 -20.65 14.90 -7.50
N ASN A 460 -20.02 13.85 -8.00
CA ASN A 460 -20.71 12.78 -8.69
C ASN A 460 -20.20 11.41 -8.21
N LEU A 461 -21.13 10.55 -7.79
CA LEU A 461 -20.88 9.17 -7.44
C LEU A 461 -21.18 8.29 -8.65
N VAL A 462 -20.19 7.51 -9.09
CA VAL A 462 -20.31 6.61 -10.25
C VAL A 462 -19.85 5.21 -9.87
N MET A 463 -20.66 4.20 -10.21
CA MET A 463 -20.21 2.82 -10.21
C MET A 463 -19.31 2.60 -11.43
N VAL A 464 -18.03 2.30 -11.19
CA VAL A 464 -17.02 2.17 -12.25
C VAL A 464 -16.80 0.73 -12.70
N SER A 465 -17.15 -0.24 -11.87
CA SER A 465 -17.04 -1.67 -12.20
C SER A 465 -18.03 -2.48 -11.38
N SER A 466 -18.59 -3.51 -11.99
CA SER A 466 -19.39 -4.54 -11.34
C SER A 466 -19.04 -5.88 -11.99
N GLY A 467 -18.81 -6.91 -11.19
CA GLY A 467 -18.44 -8.23 -11.69
C GLY A 467 -18.74 -9.35 -10.68
N PRO A 468 -18.95 -10.58 -11.18
CA PRO A 468 -19.21 -11.73 -10.31
C PRO A 468 -17.95 -12.13 -9.54
N ALA A 469 -18.12 -12.59 -8.31
CA ALA A 469 -17.09 -13.15 -7.43
C ALA A 469 -17.50 -14.58 -7.02
N TYR A 470 -16.94 -15.57 -7.72
CA TYR A 470 -17.27 -16.98 -7.56
C TYR A 470 -16.12 -17.76 -6.95
N TRP A 471 -16.38 -18.42 -5.81
CA TRP A 471 -15.50 -19.44 -5.23
C TRP A 471 -16.19 -20.81 -5.24
N ALA A 472 -15.43 -21.87 -5.54
CA ALA A 472 -16.00 -23.21 -5.70
C ALA A 472 -16.16 -23.95 -4.36
N GLY A 473 -15.39 -23.56 -3.34
CA GLY A 473 -15.47 -24.16 -2.02
C GLY A 473 -16.78 -23.80 -1.33
N LYS A 474 -17.38 -24.79 -0.67
CA LYS A 474 -18.63 -24.64 0.10
C LYS A 474 -18.39 -24.34 1.58
N PHE A 475 -17.14 -24.44 2.04
CA PHE A 475 -16.74 -24.12 3.41
C PHE A 475 -16.13 -22.73 3.45
N VAL A 476 -16.51 -21.91 4.43
CA VAL A 476 -16.00 -20.54 4.59
C VAL A 476 -14.47 -20.53 4.71
N GLU A 477 -13.92 -21.48 5.46
CA GLU A 477 -12.48 -21.65 5.68
C GLU A 477 -11.69 -22.07 4.42
N SER A 478 -12.37 -22.44 3.34
CA SER A 478 -11.72 -22.85 2.10
C SER A 478 -11.07 -21.69 1.32
N PHE A 479 -11.33 -20.44 1.72
CA PHE A 479 -10.77 -19.26 1.05
C PHE A 479 -10.07 -18.32 2.03
N GLY A 480 -8.75 -18.44 2.14
CA GLY A 480 -7.94 -17.58 3.00
C GLY A 480 -7.12 -16.50 2.28
N ALA A 481 -7.09 -16.49 0.94
CA ALA A 481 -6.12 -15.70 0.18
C ALA A 481 -6.40 -14.19 0.09
N LEU A 482 -7.57 -13.71 0.55
CA LEU A 482 -7.89 -12.27 0.63
C LEU A 482 -8.12 -11.87 2.07
N LYS A 483 -7.31 -10.95 2.59
CA LYS A 483 -7.37 -10.51 3.99
C LYS A 483 -7.48 -8.99 4.13
N PHE A 484 -8.34 -8.56 5.04
CA PHE A 484 -8.55 -7.17 5.40
C PHE A 484 -8.34 -6.94 6.90
N PRO A 485 -8.10 -5.71 7.37
CA PRO A 485 -8.03 -5.42 8.78
C PRO A 485 -9.35 -5.73 9.48
N GLU A 486 -9.26 -6.45 10.60
CA GLU A 486 -10.40 -6.66 11.47
C GLU A 486 -10.75 -5.37 12.22
N PHE A 487 -12.04 -5.16 12.51
CA PHE A 487 -12.59 -3.91 13.04
C PHE A 487 -11.97 -3.46 14.37
N THR A 488 -11.70 -4.39 15.29
CA THR A 488 -11.03 -4.12 16.57
C THR A 488 -9.51 -4.01 16.46
N GLY A 489 -8.93 -4.11 15.26
CA GLY A 489 -7.50 -3.96 15.01
C GLY A 489 -6.64 -5.05 15.68
N ASN A 490 -7.18 -6.25 15.87
CA ASN A 490 -6.43 -7.39 16.44
C ASN A 490 -5.53 -8.09 15.41
N GLY A 491 -5.80 -7.87 14.12
CA GLY A 491 -5.02 -8.40 13.00
C GLY A 491 -5.80 -8.25 11.70
N CYS A 492 -5.58 -9.18 10.78
CA CYS A 492 -6.28 -9.26 9.51
C CYS A 492 -7.20 -10.50 9.47
N GLU A 493 -8.41 -10.32 8.98
CA GLU A 493 -9.45 -11.33 8.78
C GLU A 493 -9.60 -11.64 7.29
N SER A 494 -9.83 -12.91 6.97
CA SER A 494 -10.08 -13.41 5.63
C SER A 494 -11.50 -13.06 5.20
N PHE A 495 -11.65 -12.54 3.98
CA PHE A 495 -12.97 -12.28 3.44
C PHE A 495 -13.62 -13.57 2.94
N ASP A 496 -14.84 -13.84 3.40
CA ASP A 496 -15.63 -14.97 2.94
C ASP A 496 -16.09 -14.77 1.48
N MET A 497 -15.44 -15.48 0.55
CA MET A 497 -15.82 -15.51 -0.87
C MET A 497 -16.83 -16.62 -1.21
N THR A 498 -17.29 -17.40 -0.24
CA THR A 498 -18.28 -18.45 -0.52
C THR A 498 -19.63 -17.85 -0.92
N ALA A 499 -20.32 -18.56 -1.81
CA ALA A 499 -21.66 -18.23 -2.29
C ALA A 499 -22.54 -19.46 -2.07
N LEU A 500 -22.96 -19.69 -0.81
CA LEU A 500 -23.65 -20.92 -0.37
C LEU A 500 -24.94 -21.20 -1.16
N ASP A 501 -25.65 -20.16 -1.56
CA ASP A 501 -26.94 -20.25 -2.24
C ASP A 501 -26.81 -20.43 -3.76
N TYR A 502 -25.62 -20.20 -4.33
CA TYR A 502 -25.40 -20.32 -5.75
C TYR A 502 -25.25 -21.78 -6.19
N LYS A 503 -26.14 -22.23 -7.08
CA LYS A 503 -26.15 -23.60 -7.64
C LYS A 503 -25.83 -23.66 -9.14
N GLY A 504 -25.42 -22.55 -9.74
CA GLY A 504 -25.08 -22.50 -11.17
C GLY A 504 -23.68 -23.03 -11.49
N PRO A 505 -23.31 -23.09 -12.79
CA PRO A 505 -21.99 -23.52 -13.23
C PRO A 505 -20.91 -22.51 -12.82
N ALA A 506 -19.63 -22.90 -12.90
CA ALA A 506 -18.53 -21.97 -12.62
C ALA A 506 -18.58 -20.73 -13.53
N VAL A 507 -18.45 -19.55 -12.93
CA VAL A 507 -18.51 -18.26 -13.63
C VAL A 507 -17.12 -17.64 -13.70
N ARG A 508 -16.81 -17.00 -14.83
CA ARG A 508 -15.58 -16.20 -14.97
C ARG A 508 -15.69 -14.94 -14.12
N CYS A 509 -14.67 -14.70 -13.31
CA CYS A 509 -14.57 -13.55 -12.44
C CYS A 509 -13.42 -12.65 -12.89
N ASP A 510 -13.70 -11.36 -12.99
CA ASP A 510 -12.70 -10.29 -13.12
C ASP A 510 -13.29 -9.05 -12.45
N ALA A 511 -13.23 -9.03 -11.12
CA ALA A 511 -13.95 -8.06 -10.31
C ALA A 511 -13.01 -7.33 -9.36
N ILE A 512 -13.20 -6.02 -9.18
CA ILE A 512 -12.41 -5.21 -8.26
C ILE A 512 -12.91 -5.44 -6.83
N VAL A 513 -12.03 -5.92 -5.95
CA VAL A 513 -12.37 -6.23 -4.55
C VAL A 513 -11.85 -5.18 -3.56
N PHE A 514 -10.80 -4.45 -3.94
CA PHE A 514 -10.22 -3.40 -3.10
C PHE A 514 -9.56 -2.31 -3.95
N GLY A 515 -9.49 -1.09 -3.44
CA GLY A 515 -8.68 -0.04 -4.03
C GLY A 515 -8.30 1.07 -3.03
N CYS A 516 -7.14 1.65 -3.25
CA CYS A 516 -6.57 2.73 -2.45
C CYS A 516 -5.74 3.68 -3.34
N TYR A 517 -5.44 4.86 -2.84
CA TYR A 517 -4.53 5.79 -3.52
C TYR A 517 -3.13 5.70 -2.91
N ILE A 518 -2.15 5.38 -3.73
CA ILE A 518 -0.74 5.35 -3.34
C ILE A 518 -0.01 6.34 -4.24
N ASN A 519 0.60 7.38 -3.64
CA ASN A 519 1.20 8.49 -4.37
C ASN A 519 0.23 9.11 -5.40
N ASP A 520 -1.03 9.32 -5.00
CA ASP A 520 -2.14 9.81 -5.83
C ASP A 520 -2.52 8.96 -7.04
N GLN A 521 -1.95 7.76 -7.17
CA GLN A 521 -2.34 6.78 -8.18
C GLN A 521 -3.30 5.75 -7.58
N LEU A 522 -4.41 5.49 -8.28
CA LEU A 522 -5.39 4.49 -7.86
C LEU A 522 -4.86 3.08 -8.12
N ASN A 523 -4.53 2.39 -7.03
CA ASN A 523 -4.13 0.98 -7.04
C ASN A 523 -5.33 0.13 -6.67
N VAL A 524 -5.75 -0.76 -7.58
CA VAL A 524 -6.85 -1.69 -7.37
C VAL A 524 -6.36 -3.12 -7.28
N VAL A 525 -7.05 -3.93 -6.48
CA VAL A 525 -6.89 -5.37 -6.39
C VAL A 525 -8.08 -6.02 -7.09
N ARG A 526 -7.80 -6.92 -8.02
CA ARG A 526 -8.81 -7.66 -8.76
C ARG A 526 -8.77 -9.13 -8.41
N TYR A 527 -9.95 -9.68 -8.15
CA TYR A 527 -10.17 -11.12 -8.07
C TYR A 527 -10.42 -11.66 -9.48
N PHE A 528 -9.58 -12.61 -9.88
CA PHE A 528 -9.60 -13.22 -11.18
C PHE A 528 -9.86 -14.72 -11.06
N LYS A 529 -10.79 -15.24 -11.86
CA LYS A 529 -10.98 -16.68 -12.00
C LYS A 529 -11.49 -16.99 -13.39
N ASP A 530 -10.77 -17.83 -14.12
CA ASP A 530 -11.22 -18.36 -15.41
C ASP A 530 -11.11 -19.88 -15.36
N THR A 531 -12.24 -20.58 -15.48
CA THR A 531 -12.29 -22.05 -15.47
C THR A 531 -12.22 -22.66 -16.86
N ARG A 532 -12.06 -21.83 -17.91
CA ARG A 532 -11.91 -22.35 -19.27
C ARG A 532 -10.57 -23.05 -19.40
N GLN A 533 -10.67 -24.25 -19.94
CA GLN A 533 -9.54 -25.09 -20.26
C GLN A 533 -9.38 -25.12 -21.78
N PHE A 534 -8.15 -24.92 -22.25
CA PHE A 534 -7.85 -25.02 -23.68
C PHE A 534 -6.60 -25.88 -23.89
N ALA A 535 -6.56 -26.57 -25.02
CA ALA A 535 -5.40 -27.30 -25.48
C ALA A 535 -4.63 -26.42 -26.47
N ARG A 536 -3.36 -26.14 -26.20
CA ARG A 536 -2.47 -25.55 -27.21
C ARG A 536 -2.11 -26.63 -28.22
N LYS A 537 -2.18 -26.31 -29.52
CA LYS A 537 -1.68 -27.22 -30.56
C LYS A 537 -0.18 -27.41 -30.36
N THR A 538 0.28 -28.65 -30.43
CA THR A 538 1.70 -29.01 -30.45
C THR A 538 2.44 -28.12 -31.44
N ILE A 539 3.43 -27.38 -30.96
CA ILE A 539 4.32 -26.60 -31.82
C ILE A 539 5.50 -27.51 -32.11
N SER A 540 5.64 -27.88 -33.37
CA SER A 540 6.61 -28.87 -33.82
C SER A 540 7.15 -28.41 -35.16
N ASN A 541 8.47 -28.39 -35.29
CA ASN A 541 9.12 -28.40 -36.59
C ASN A 541 9.61 -29.80 -36.97
N PHE A 542 9.15 -30.85 -36.28
CA PHE A 542 9.50 -32.23 -36.62
C PHE A 542 9.01 -32.54 -38.03
N GLU A 543 9.89 -33.15 -38.79
CA GLU A 543 9.64 -33.63 -40.15
C GLU A 543 9.46 -35.14 -40.13
N ASP A 544 8.91 -35.71 -41.20
CA ASP A 544 8.75 -37.18 -41.32
C ASP A 544 10.11 -37.91 -41.29
N ILE A 545 11.18 -37.22 -41.70
CA ILE A 545 12.55 -37.73 -41.72
C ILE A 545 13.49 -36.75 -41.02
N MET A 546 14.00 -37.15 -39.85
CA MET A 546 14.85 -36.31 -38.99
C MET A 546 16.25 -36.91 -38.83
N ILE A 547 17.09 -36.88 -39.87
CA ILE A 547 18.44 -37.50 -39.85
C ILE A 547 19.55 -36.49 -39.58
N ILE A 548 19.64 -35.42 -40.38
CA ILE A 548 20.60 -34.31 -40.19
C ILE A 548 19.82 -33.01 -40.01
N GLY A 549 20.10 -32.27 -38.94
CA GLY A 549 19.38 -31.03 -38.64
C GLY A 549 19.15 -30.80 -37.16
N SER A 550 18.32 -29.80 -36.86
CA SER A 550 17.89 -29.49 -35.49
C SER A 550 16.38 -29.32 -35.46
N TRP A 551 15.71 -30.17 -34.69
CA TRP A 551 14.26 -30.14 -34.53
C TRP A 551 13.91 -29.93 -33.06
N GLU A 552 12.83 -29.20 -32.83
CA GLU A 552 12.27 -28.86 -31.55
C GLU A 552 10.75 -29.10 -31.58
N LYS A 553 10.27 -29.85 -30.60
CA LYS A 553 8.85 -30.12 -30.39
C LYS A 553 8.49 -29.78 -28.96
N THR A 554 7.50 -28.93 -28.81
CA THR A 554 6.87 -28.65 -27.53
C THR A 554 5.52 -29.36 -27.49
N GLU A 555 5.44 -30.43 -26.70
CA GLU A 555 4.19 -31.13 -26.41
C GLU A 555 3.65 -30.66 -25.07
N THR A 556 2.49 -30.03 -25.11
CA THR A 556 1.69 -29.78 -23.91
C THR A 556 0.65 -30.88 -23.79
N SER A 557 0.69 -31.63 -22.68
CA SER A 557 -0.30 -32.64 -22.34
C SER A 557 -1.21 -32.11 -21.21
N GLY A 558 -2.51 -32.37 -21.35
CA GLY A 558 -3.54 -31.91 -20.43
C GLY A 558 -4.17 -30.56 -20.78
N TYR A 559 -5.03 -30.10 -19.87
CA TYR A 559 -5.76 -28.85 -20.02
C TYR A 559 -4.93 -27.67 -19.49
N MET A 560 -4.80 -26.60 -20.28
CA MET A 560 -4.16 -25.37 -19.82
C MET A 560 -5.20 -24.47 -19.17
N GLN A 561 -4.82 -23.83 -18.07
CA GLN A 561 -5.64 -22.82 -17.39
C GLN A 561 -4.76 -21.62 -17.01
N LEU A 562 -5.32 -20.41 -17.10
CA LEU A 562 -4.68 -19.22 -16.56
C LEU A 562 -4.79 -19.27 -15.02
N GLN A 563 -3.66 -19.41 -14.34
CA GLN A 563 -3.60 -19.48 -12.87
C GLN A 563 -3.17 -18.13 -12.26
N GLY A 564 -3.50 -17.94 -10.98
CA GLY A 564 -3.31 -16.70 -10.25
C GLY A 564 -4.64 -15.99 -9.96
N ASN A 565 -5.19 -16.21 -8.77
CA ASN A 565 -6.52 -15.73 -8.40
C ASN A 565 -6.59 -14.21 -8.16
N PHE A 566 -5.44 -13.55 -8.02
CA PHE A 566 -5.35 -12.12 -7.73
C PHE A 566 -4.26 -11.44 -8.55
N TYR A 567 -4.58 -10.23 -8.96
CA TYR A 567 -3.63 -9.30 -9.54
C TYR A 567 -4.00 -7.88 -9.11
N THR A 568 -3.05 -6.96 -9.20
CA THR A 568 -3.24 -5.55 -8.86
C THR A 568 -2.93 -4.66 -10.05
N SER A 569 -3.17 -3.36 -9.95
CA SER A 569 -2.75 -2.41 -11.00
C SER A 569 -1.24 -2.45 -11.30
N VAL A 570 -0.42 -2.91 -10.35
CA VAL A 570 1.05 -2.85 -10.41
C VAL A 570 1.75 -4.22 -10.40
N PHE A 571 1.08 -5.26 -9.89
CA PHE A 571 1.60 -6.63 -9.82
C PHE A 571 0.64 -7.58 -10.55
N ASP A 572 1.15 -8.25 -11.58
CA ASP A 572 0.43 -9.28 -12.32
C ASP A 572 1.37 -10.45 -12.61
N ASP A 573 1.26 -11.51 -11.81
CA ASP A 573 2.04 -12.75 -11.95
C ASP A 573 1.17 -13.90 -12.48
N ARG A 574 0.08 -13.58 -13.18
CA ARG A 574 -0.78 -14.60 -13.79
C ARG A 574 -0.06 -15.22 -14.99
N GLU A 575 -0.04 -16.55 -15.03
CA GLU A 575 0.61 -17.31 -16.09
C GLU A 575 -0.29 -18.45 -16.56
N VAL A 576 -0.20 -18.77 -17.85
CA VAL A 576 -0.87 -19.94 -18.42
C VAL A 576 -0.03 -21.16 -18.07
N ASN A 577 -0.55 -22.02 -17.20
CA ASN A 577 0.12 -23.25 -16.80
C ASN A 577 -0.51 -24.43 -17.52
N ALA A 578 0.33 -25.29 -18.09
CA ALA A 578 -0.03 -26.61 -18.58
C ALA A 578 0.16 -27.65 -17.48
N GLN A 579 -0.62 -28.72 -17.51
CA GLN A 579 -0.48 -29.84 -16.57
C GLN A 579 0.86 -30.56 -16.77
N GLU A 580 1.26 -30.77 -18.03
CA GLU A 580 2.59 -31.26 -18.38
C GLU A 580 3.11 -30.53 -19.63
N GLU A 581 4.36 -30.09 -19.60
CA GLU A 581 5.07 -29.54 -20.75
C GLU A 581 6.35 -30.36 -21.01
N LEU A 582 6.42 -30.98 -22.19
CA LEU A 582 7.58 -31.71 -22.67
C LEU A 582 8.19 -30.97 -23.86
N VAL A 583 9.35 -30.35 -23.64
CA VAL A 583 10.17 -29.76 -24.71
C VAL A 583 11.21 -30.79 -25.11
N THR A 584 11.14 -31.29 -26.34
CA THR A 584 12.10 -32.23 -26.91
C THR A 584 12.86 -31.55 -28.04
N LYS A 585 14.19 -31.46 -27.89
CA LYS A 585 15.11 -30.98 -28.91
C LYS A 585 15.95 -32.14 -29.40
N ILE A 586 15.95 -32.38 -30.71
CA ILE A 586 16.75 -33.41 -31.37
C ILE A 586 17.75 -32.70 -32.28
N THR A 587 19.03 -33.01 -32.13
CA THR A 587 20.08 -32.55 -33.05
C THR A 587 20.73 -33.77 -33.69
N GLY A 588 20.63 -33.85 -35.01
CA GLY A 588 21.22 -34.90 -35.84
C GLY A 588 22.50 -34.40 -36.52
N VAL A 589 23.59 -35.15 -36.36
CA VAL A 589 24.90 -34.85 -36.97
C VAL A 589 25.34 -36.05 -37.81
N ASP A 590 25.74 -35.79 -39.06
CA ASP A 590 26.31 -36.81 -39.96
C ASP A 590 27.73 -37.17 -39.55
N LEU A 591 28.01 -38.47 -39.49
CA LEU A 591 29.31 -39.04 -39.13
C LEU A 591 29.99 -39.71 -40.32
N GLY A 592 29.33 -39.72 -41.48
CA GLY A 592 29.83 -40.29 -42.73
C GLY A 592 29.69 -41.80 -42.83
N TYR A 593 30.32 -42.35 -43.86
CA TYR A 593 30.29 -43.78 -44.16
C TYR A 593 31.33 -44.54 -43.34
N ALA A 594 30.95 -45.70 -42.80
CA ALA A 594 31.91 -46.64 -42.26
C ALA A 594 32.72 -47.32 -43.38
N THR A 595 33.81 -47.98 -42.96
CA THR A 595 34.57 -48.87 -43.85
C THR A 595 33.66 -49.93 -44.47
N PRO A 596 33.87 -50.33 -45.73
CA PRO A 596 33.05 -51.36 -46.38
C PRO A 596 33.00 -52.66 -45.58
N GLN A 597 31.82 -53.25 -45.52
CA GLN A 597 31.51 -54.52 -44.88
C GLN A 597 31.44 -55.61 -45.94
N PHE A 598 32.37 -56.56 -45.86
CA PHE A 598 32.40 -57.74 -46.72
C PHE A 598 31.80 -58.91 -45.95
N TRP A 599 30.68 -59.40 -46.43
CA TRP A 599 30.05 -60.62 -45.95
C TRP A 599 30.34 -61.76 -46.93
N THR A 600 31.30 -62.60 -46.55
CA THR A 600 31.71 -63.75 -47.38
C THR A 600 30.56 -64.74 -47.58
N PRO A 601 30.56 -65.52 -48.67
CA PRO A 601 29.48 -66.46 -48.92
C PRO A 601 29.28 -67.46 -47.77
N PRO A 602 28.03 -67.76 -47.37
CA PRO A 602 27.73 -68.87 -46.45
C PRO A 602 28.19 -70.21 -47.02
N LEU A 603 28.41 -71.19 -46.14
CA LEU A 603 28.68 -72.57 -46.58
C LEU A 603 27.58 -73.03 -47.55
N MET A 604 27.97 -73.75 -48.60
CA MET A 604 27.11 -74.20 -49.70
C MET A 604 26.60 -73.12 -50.67
N HIS A 605 26.78 -71.82 -50.39
CA HIS A 605 26.30 -70.71 -51.23
C HIS A 605 27.43 -70.02 -51.99
N ILE A 606 27.23 -69.72 -53.28
CA ILE A 606 28.26 -69.09 -54.15
C ILE A 606 28.42 -67.59 -53.85
N TRP A 607 27.35 -66.97 -53.36
CA TRP A 607 27.23 -65.52 -53.24
C TRP A 607 27.31 -65.06 -51.79
N GLY A 608 28.03 -63.98 -51.58
CA GLY A 608 28.03 -63.13 -50.41
C GLY A 608 27.71 -61.69 -50.82
N THR A 609 27.87 -60.77 -49.88
CA THR A 609 27.45 -59.38 -50.06
C THR A 609 28.54 -58.41 -49.60
N LEU A 610 28.78 -57.37 -50.38
CA LEU A 610 29.56 -56.21 -49.99
C LEU A 610 28.60 -55.02 -49.83
N SER A 611 28.62 -54.41 -48.67
CA SER A 611 27.77 -53.25 -48.36
C SER A 611 28.50 -52.28 -47.43
N ARG A 612 27.97 -51.08 -47.25
CA ARG A 612 28.45 -50.16 -46.22
C ARG A 612 27.26 -49.49 -45.53
N TYR A 613 27.52 -48.90 -44.37
CA TYR A 613 26.55 -48.17 -43.60
C TYR A 613 27.00 -46.72 -43.44
N ARG A 614 26.06 -45.77 -43.54
CA ARG A 614 26.27 -44.36 -43.19
C ARG A 614 25.75 -44.13 -41.78
N TYR A 615 26.56 -43.51 -40.94
CA TYR A 615 26.29 -43.30 -39.52
C TYR A 615 25.96 -41.85 -39.23
N PHE A 616 25.04 -41.63 -38.29
CA PHE A 616 24.71 -40.31 -37.74
C PHE A 616 24.53 -40.43 -36.23
N SER A 617 24.71 -39.32 -35.50
CA SER A 617 24.39 -39.26 -34.07
C SER A 617 23.18 -38.38 -33.80
N TYR A 618 22.29 -38.85 -32.92
CA TYR A 618 21.25 -38.03 -32.32
C TYR A 618 21.65 -37.61 -30.93
N ARG A 619 21.54 -36.31 -30.66
CA ARG A 619 21.45 -35.78 -29.30
C ARG A 619 20.01 -35.36 -29.04
N THR A 620 19.37 -35.99 -28.06
CA THR A 620 18.00 -35.68 -27.64
C THR A 620 18.03 -35.07 -26.26
N GLU A 621 17.68 -33.79 -26.17
CA GLU A 621 17.47 -33.06 -24.92
C GLU A 621 15.97 -32.96 -24.67
N SER A 622 15.47 -33.55 -23.58
CA SER A 622 14.06 -33.46 -23.19
C SER A 622 13.93 -32.81 -21.81
N THR A 623 13.14 -31.75 -21.71
CA THR A 623 12.75 -31.14 -20.43
C THR A 623 11.27 -31.44 -20.20
N LEU A 624 10.96 -32.19 -19.14
CA LEU A 624 9.60 -32.40 -18.66
C LEU A 624 9.35 -31.52 -17.43
N ILE A 625 8.28 -30.71 -17.47
CA ILE A 625 7.79 -29.92 -16.34
C ILE A 625 6.39 -30.45 -15.99
N THR A 626 6.18 -30.80 -14.72
CA THR A 626 4.91 -31.37 -14.24
C THR A 626 4.24 -30.46 -13.20
N SER A 627 2.95 -30.20 -13.39
CA SER A 627 2.00 -29.56 -12.47
C SER A 627 2.48 -28.27 -11.76
N PRO A 628 2.90 -27.21 -12.47
CA PRO A 628 3.13 -25.92 -11.83
C PRO A 628 1.83 -25.39 -11.23
N SER A 629 1.84 -25.07 -9.93
CA SER A 629 0.74 -24.35 -9.26
C SER A 629 1.21 -22.97 -8.83
N ILE A 630 0.36 -21.97 -9.05
CA ILE A 630 0.60 -20.58 -8.64
C ILE A 630 -0.47 -20.20 -7.62
N ASN A 631 -0.05 -19.82 -6.41
CA ASN A 631 -0.95 -19.22 -5.43
C ASN A 631 -0.57 -17.77 -5.19
N VAL A 632 -1.59 -16.92 -5.21
CA VAL A 632 -1.49 -15.50 -4.91
C VAL A 632 -2.42 -15.18 -3.77
N ALA A 633 -1.91 -14.46 -2.79
CA ALA A 633 -2.68 -13.91 -1.69
C ALA A 633 -2.46 -12.41 -1.56
N VAL A 634 -3.50 -11.70 -1.14
CA VAL A 634 -3.47 -10.26 -0.92
C VAL A 634 -3.91 -9.96 0.51
N CYS A 635 -3.14 -9.13 1.19
CA CYS A 635 -3.43 -8.66 2.53
C CYS A 635 -3.34 -7.13 2.59
N VAL A 636 -4.40 -6.50 3.06
CA VAL A 636 -4.36 -5.12 3.54
C VAL A 636 -3.97 -5.17 5.03
N PRO A 637 -2.79 -4.66 5.42
CA PRO A 637 -2.30 -4.82 6.79
C PRO A 637 -3.18 -4.09 7.81
N SER A 638 -3.20 -4.56 9.05
CA SER A 638 -3.89 -3.90 10.15
C SER A 638 -3.31 -2.50 10.44
N LEU A 639 -4.13 -1.63 11.01
CA LEU A 639 -3.81 -0.23 11.35
C LEU A 639 -3.57 0.68 10.14
N THR A 640 -3.77 0.19 8.92
CA THR A 640 -3.55 0.95 7.69
C THR A 640 -4.63 0.67 6.68
N ARG A 641 -4.85 1.64 5.80
CA ARG A 641 -5.68 1.48 4.61
C ARG A 641 -4.88 1.53 3.30
N ASP A 642 -4.01 2.51 3.14
CA ASP A 642 -3.33 2.78 1.87
C ASP A 642 -2.07 1.92 1.69
N CYS A 643 -2.22 0.60 1.87
CA CYS A 643 -1.15 -0.38 1.73
C CYS A 643 -1.69 -1.73 1.26
N VAL A 644 -0.95 -2.38 0.36
CA VAL A 644 -1.26 -3.74 -0.13
C VAL A 644 -0.02 -4.60 -0.02
N LEU A 645 -0.13 -5.75 0.66
CA LEU A 645 0.86 -6.83 0.61
C LEU A 645 0.38 -7.89 -0.36
N TYR A 646 1.25 -8.25 -1.29
CA TYR A 646 1.01 -9.23 -2.34
C TYR A 646 1.99 -10.39 -2.16
N ALA A 647 1.47 -11.53 -1.69
CA ALA A 647 2.24 -12.75 -1.50
C ALA A 647 2.05 -13.67 -2.69
N TYR A 648 3.17 -14.16 -3.22
CA TYR A 648 3.21 -15.05 -4.37
C TYR A 648 4.03 -16.28 -4.02
N ASP A 649 3.49 -17.45 -4.35
CA ASP A 649 4.26 -18.69 -4.41
C ASP A 649 4.01 -19.42 -5.74
N LYS A 650 5.05 -20.10 -6.20
CA LYS A 650 5.01 -21.01 -7.34
C LYS A 650 5.65 -22.32 -6.94
N GLN A 651 4.89 -23.39 -7.06
CA GLN A 651 5.35 -24.74 -6.75
C GLN A 651 5.46 -25.53 -8.06
N PHE A 652 6.56 -26.26 -8.21
CA PHE A 652 6.74 -27.24 -9.29
C PHE A 652 6.96 -28.62 -8.67
N GLU A 653 6.24 -29.64 -9.13
CA GLU A 653 6.37 -31.00 -8.58
C GLU A 653 7.70 -31.66 -8.97
N SER A 654 8.09 -31.54 -10.23
CA SER A 654 9.32 -32.16 -10.75
C SER A 654 9.74 -31.50 -12.06
N ARG A 655 11.05 -31.37 -12.24
CA ARG A 655 11.66 -31.06 -13.54
C ARG A 655 12.66 -32.15 -13.88
N ILE A 656 12.38 -32.90 -14.94
CA ILE A 656 13.26 -33.95 -15.41
C ILE A 656 13.96 -33.45 -16.66
N TYR A 657 15.28 -33.31 -16.58
CA TYR A 657 16.13 -33.11 -17.75
C TYR A 657 16.69 -34.47 -18.17
N ARG A 658 16.47 -34.85 -19.43
CA ARG A 658 17.11 -36.02 -20.03
C ARG A 658 17.97 -35.54 -21.19
N ASP A 659 19.22 -36.00 -21.22
CA ASP A 659 20.13 -35.83 -22.36
C ASP A 659 20.57 -37.22 -22.79
N LYS A 660 20.34 -37.53 -24.06
CA LYS A 660 20.61 -38.85 -24.64
C LYS A 660 21.37 -38.68 -25.94
N VAL A 661 22.53 -39.32 -26.05
CA VAL A 661 23.28 -39.42 -27.31
C VAL A 661 23.23 -40.86 -27.79
N GLN A 662 22.75 -41.06 -29.01
CA GLN A 662 22.65 -42.38 -29.66
C GLN A 662 23.26 -42.36 -31.05
N LEU A 663 23.84 -43.48 -31.44
CA LEU A 663 24.31 -43.72 -32.79
C LEU A 663 23.18 -44.37 -33.62
N GLY A 664 22.89 -43.80 -34.78
CA GLY A 664 22.07 -44.42 -35.80
C GLY A 664 22.91 -44.81 -37.01
N SER A 665 22.43 -45.80 -37.75
CA SER A 665 23.08 -46.27 -38.97
C SER A 665 22.05 -46.69 -40.00
N MET A 666 22.31 -46.38 -41.27
CA MET A 666 21.51 -46.87 -42.39
C MET A 666 22.43 -47.53 -43.42
N LYS A 667 21.97 -48.64 -44.01
CA LYS A 667 22.69 -49.33 -45.08
C LYS A 667 22.60 -48.48 -46.35
N ASP A 668 23.69 -48.38 -47.11
CA ASP A 668 23.71 -47.72 -48.43
C ASP A 668 22.70 -48.39 -49.39
N ALA A 669 22.06 -47.59 -50.25
CA ALA A 669 21.11 -48.08 -51.25
C ALA A 669 21.76 -48.99 -52.29
N THR A 670 23.07 -48.81 -52.51
CA THR A 670 23.88 -49.66 -53.37
C THR A 670 24.63 -50.69 -52.52
N SER A 671 24.41 -51.97 -52.81
CA SER A 671 25.25 -53.06 -52.36
C SER A 671 25.92 -53.73 -53.56
N TYR A 672 26.77 -54.71 -53.33
CA TYR A 672 27.43 -55.48 -54.38
C TYR A 672 27.40 -56.94 -53.99
N ARG A 673 27.29 -57.83 -54.96
CA ARG A 673 27.39 -59.27 -54.71
C ARG A 673 28.83 -59.71 -54.86
N ILE A 674 29.39 -60.26 -53.81
CA ILE A 674 30.69 -60.90 -53.91
C ILE A 674 30.51 -62.38 -54.19
N TRP A 675 31.35 -62.96 -55.02
CA TRP A 675 31.28 -64.39 -55.30
C TRP A 675 32.65 -65.02 -55.37
N THR A 676 32.67 -66.29 -55.04
CA THR A 676 33.82 -67.16 -55.19
C THR A 676 33.34 -68.55 -55.58
N TYR A 677 34.27 -69.43 -55.86
CA TYR A 677 33.98 -70.82 -56.18
C TYR A 677 35.04 -71.69 -55.53
N ASP A 678 34.54 -72.60 -54.69
CA ASP A 678 35.24 -73.70 -54.06
C ASP A 678 34.19 -74.81 -53.80
N PHE A 679 34.64 -76.04 -53.63
CA PHE A 679 33.73 -77.15 -53.33
C PHE A 679 32.84 -76.86 -52.10
N VAL A 680 33.31 -76.09 -51.13
CA VAL A 680 32.55 -75.75 -49.91
C VAL A 680 31.42 -74.74 -50.16
N TYR A 681 31.54 -73.88 -51.18
CA TYR A 681 30.63 -72.75 -51.42
C TYR A 681 29.75 -72.93 -52.69
N HIS A 682 30.00 -73.92 -53.54
CA HIS A 682 29.44 -73.95 -54.89
C HIS A 682 28.07 -74.64 -55.12
N PHE A 683 27.38 -75.12 -54.09
CA PHE A 683 26.20 -75.98 -54.27
C PHE A 683 24.89 -75.23 -54.56
N ILE A 684 24.78 -73.97 -54.13
CA ILE A 684 23.56 -73.16 -54.23
C ILE A 684 23.90 -71.79 -54.82
N GLY A 685 23.32 -71.47 -55.98
CA GLY A 685 23.48 -70.21 -56.71
C GLY A 685 24.07 -70.37 -58.11
N GLY A 686 24.00 -69.33 -58.94
CA GLY A 686 24.65 -69.28 -60.26
C GLY A 686 26.11 -68.80 -60.18
N LYS A 687 26.94 -69.08 -61.19
CA LYS A 687 28.30 -68.52 -61.28
C LYS A 687 28.25 -67.02 -61.59
N GLY A 688 29.11 -66.24 -60.94
CA GLY A 688 29.26 -64.81 -61.22
C GLY A 688 30.26 -64.50 -62.33
N ILE A 689 30.56 -63.21 -62.50
CA ILE A 689 31.51 -62.68 -63.49
C ILE A 689 32.85 -62.42 -62.81
N GLY A 690 33.96 -62.87 -63.39
CA GLY A 690 35.29 -62.70 -62.80
C GLY A 690 36.35 -63.48 -63.55
N LYS A 691 37.50 -62.85 -63.82
CA LYS A 691 38.62 -63.49 -64.53
C LYS A 691 39.93 -63.26 -63.79
N PRO A 692 40.76 -64.31 -63.61
CA PRO A 692 40.48 -65.75 -63.76
C PRO A 692 39.31 -66.25 -62.92
N SER A 693 38.58 -67.26 -63.40
CA SER A 693 37.45 -67.82 -62.65
C SER A 693 37.96 -68.48 -61.34
N PRO A 694 37.34 -68.20 -60.19
CA PRO A 694 37.72 -68.85 -58.93
C PRO A 694 37.54 -70.37 -59.02
N THR A 695 38.42 -71.14 -58.37
CA THR A 695 38.31 -72.63 -58.33
C THR A 695 38.49 -73.21 -56.94
N MET A 696 39.32 -72.58 -56.09
CA MET A 696 39.65 -73.03 -54.73
C MET A 696 39.40 -71.95 -53.67
N GLY A 697 38.48 -71.01 -53.92
CA GLY A 697 38.12 -69.95 -52.96
C GLY A 697 39.17 -68.85 -52.76
N GLU A 698 40.30 -68.95 -53.44
CA GLU A 698 41.44 -68.00 -53.46
C GLU A 698 41.09 -66.65 -54.12
N ARG A 699 40.10 -66.63 -55.00
CA ARG A 699 39.66 -65.44 -55.75
C ARG A 699 38.24 -65.09 -55.39
N VAL A 700 38.01 -63.85 -54.97
CA VAL A 700 36.69 -63.32 -54.64
C VAL A 700 36.49 -62.05 -55.44
N TYR A 701 35.41 -62.02 -56.23
CA TYR A 701 35.09 -60.89 -57.09
C TYR A 701 33.81 -60.21 -56.62
N ALA A 702 33.84 -58.88 -56.53
CA ALA A 702 32.66 -58.05 -56.33
C ALA A 702 32.05 -57.71 -57.69
N ASN A 703 30.80 -58.11 -57.89
CA ASN A 703 30.03 -57.82 -59.08
C ASN A 703 28.99 -56.75 -58.75
N TYR A 704 28.61 -55.98 -59.77
CA TYR A 704 27.56 -54.98 -59.66
C TYR A 704 26.55 -55.16 -60.78
N ASP A 705 25.31 -55.45 -60.38
CA ASP A 705 24.16 -55.42 -61.26
C ASP A 705 23.14 -54.39 -60.72
N PRO A 706 22.95 -53.24 -61.38
CA PRO A 706 22.06 -52.20 -60.90
C PRO A 706 20.59 -52.66 -60.81
N GLU A 707 20.18 -53.71 -61.52
CA GLU A 707 18.81 -54.26 -61.40
C GLU A 707 18.59 -55.00 -60.08
N TYR A 708 19.65 -55.57 -59.50
CA TYR A 708 19.56 -56.44 -58.32
C TYR A 708 20.26 -55.92 -57.07
N ASP A 709 21.22 -55.01 -57.23
CA ASP A 709 22.14 -54.59 -56.18
C ASP A 709 21.93 -53.14 -55.74
N TYR A 710 21.10 -52.38 -56.47
CA TYR A 710 20.64 -51.04 -56.10
C TYR A 710 19.16 -51.07 -55.70
N SER A 711 18.84 -50.49 -54.53
CA SER A 711 17.46 -50.35 -54.06
C SER A 711 17.12 -48.86 -53.82
N SER A 712 16.47 -48.23 -54.79
CA SER A 712 15.98 -46.83 -54.69
C SER A 712 14.75 -46.66 -53.80
N ASN A 713 14.11 -47.75 -53.38
CA ASN A 713 12.79 -47.73 -52.73
C ASN A 713 12.81 -47.33 -51.24
N SER A 714 13.74 -46.46 -50.82
CA SER A 714 13.73 -45.92 -49.46
C SER A 714 13.53 -44.41 -49.48
N ASP A 715 12.65 -43.92 -48.61
CA ASP A 715 12.44 -42.48 -48.39
C ASP A 715 13.73 -41.75 -47.92
N TYR A 716 14.79 -42.50 -47.62
CA TYR A 716 16.08 -42.03 -47.09
C TYR A 716 17.18 -41.95 -48.15
N ALA A 717 16.87 -42.17 -49.43
CA ALA A 717 17.86 -42.18 -50.53
C ALA A 717 18.75 -40.92 -50.54
N PHE A 718 18.19 -39.74 -50.25
CA PHE A 718 18.95 -38.48 -50.19
C PHE A 718 20.14 -38.51 -49.20
N TYR A 719 20.08 -39.35 -48.16
CA TYR A 719 21.11 -39.47 -47.13
C TYR A 719 22.05 -40.64 -47.41
N ILE A 720 21.55 -41.76 -47.91
CA ILE A 720 22.33 -43.00 -48.04
C ILE A 720 22.90 -43.23 -49.44
N ASP A 721 22.30 -42.68 -50.49
CA ASP A 721 22.66 -42.96 -51.87
C ASP A 721 23.89 -42.15 -52.29
N SER A 722 24.94 -42.88 -52.67
CA SER A 722 26.13 -42.32 -53.31
C SER A 722 26.39 -42.94 -54.69
N GLY A 723 25.39 -43.63 -55.26
CA GLY A 723 25.55 -44.45 -56.45
C GLY A 723 26.61 -45.54 -56.27
N ASN A 724 27.37 -45.81 -57.34
CA ASN A 724 28.39 -46.84 -57.38
C ASN A 724 29.65 -46.46 -56.57
N TRP A 725 29.55 -46.53 -55.24
CA TRP A 725 30.56 -46.08 -54.31
C TRP A 725 31.82 -46.95 -54.22
N TYR A 726 31.75 -48.22 -54.63
CA TYR A 726 32.90 -49.12 -54.71
C TYR A 726 33.57 -49.11 -56.09
N GLY A 727 32.96 -48.44 -57.08
CA GLY A 727 33.51 -48.22 -58.42
C GLY A 727 33.49 -49.45 -59.33
N VAL A 728 32.65 -50.46 -59.06
CA VAL A 728 32.55 -51.67 -59.90
C VAL A 728 31.85 -51.32 -61.21
N PRO A 729 32.44 -51.53 -62.40
CA PRO A 729 31.77 -51.25 -63.66
C PRO A 729 30.43 -52.00 -63.76
N GLU A 730 29.41 -51.38 -64.36
CA GLU A 730 28.11 -52.03 -64.60
C GLU A 730 28.27 -53.30 -65.43
N GLY A 731 27.78 -54.44 -64.93
CA GLY A 731 28.01 -55.76 -65.54
C GLY A 731 29.48 -56.24 -65.50
N GLY A 732 30.34 -55.53 -64.77
CA GLY A 732 31.75 -55.84 -64.56
C GLY A 732 32.07 -56.41 -63.17
N PHE A 733 33.35 -56.50 -62.86
CA PHE A 733 33.83 -57.04 -61.59
C PHE A 733 35.08 -56.33 -61.08
N ILE A 734 35.26 -56.29 -59.75
CA ILE A 734 36.49 -55.89 -59.08
C ILE A 734 37.01 -57.06 -58.23
N ASP A 735 38.32 -57.24 -58.21
CA ASP A 735 38.98 -58.24 -57.37
C ASP A 735 39.06 -57.76 -55.91
N VAL A 736 38.39 -58.47 -55.00
CA VAL A 736 38.38 -58.20 -53.55
C VAL A 736 39.07 -59.33 -52.76
N SER A 737 39.82 -60.19 -53.45
CA SER A 737 40.47 -61.38 -52.88
C SER A 737 41.46 -61.01 -51.77
N GLY A 738 42.16 -59.87 -51.88
CA GLY A 738 43.11 -59.41 -50.86
C GLY A 738 42.48 -59.24 -49.46
N ILE A 739 41.16 -59.06 -49.39
CA ILE A 739 40.39 -58.90 -48.16
C ILE A 739 39.69 -60.21 -47.78
N CYS A 740 38.98 -60.83 -48.72
CA CYS A 740 38.07 -61.95 -48.45
C CYS A 740 38.74 -63.34 -48.50
N SER A 741 39.83 -63.53 -49.27
CA SER A 741 40.45 -64.85 -49.51
C SER A 741 40.95 -65.52 -48.24
N LYS A 742 41.26 -64.76 -47.19
CA LYS A 742 41.64 -65.28 -45.87
C LYS A 742 40.56 -66.16 -45.22
N TYR A 743 39.31 -66.03 -45.64
CA TYR A 743 38.17 -66.76 -45.08
C TYR A 743 37.50 -67.70 -46.08
N THR A 744 37.75 -67.51 -47.38
CA THR A 744 37.16 -68.32 -48.45
C THR A 744 38.15 -69.30 -49.08
N SER A 745 39.46 -69.08 -48.96
CA SER A 745 40.48 -69.90 -49.60
C SER A 745 40.77 -71.18 -48.83
N ARG A 746 40.79 -72.31 -49.54
CA ARG A 746 41.11 -73.63 -48.98
C ARG A 746 42.52 -73.72 -48.39
N SER A 747 43.44 -72.82 -48.76
CA SER A 747 44.82 -72.77 -48.26
C SER A 747 45.02 -71.80 -47.09
N SER A 748 43.95 -71.14 -46.62
CA SER A 748 44.05 -70.25 -45.46
C SER A 748 44.31 -71.04 -44.16
N ALA A 749 45.20 -70.52 -43.32
CA ALA A 749 45.47 -71.08 -41.99
C ALA A 749 44.30 -70.88 -41.01
N VAL A 750 43.38 -69.95 -41.32
CA VAL A 750 42.13 -69.73 -40.60
C VAL A 750 41.08 -70.60 -41.29
N GLN A 751 40.60 -71.65 -40.64
CA GLN A 751 39.68 -72.64 -41.23
C GLN A 751 38.51 -71.95 -41.96
N ASN A 752 38.12 -72.45 -43.15
CA ASN A 752 36.99 -71.93 -43.93
C ASN A 752 35.75 -71.76 -43.04
N VAL A 753 35.35 -70.51 -42.80
CA VAL A 753 34.12 -70.18 -42.07
C VAL A 753 33.15 -69.56 -43.06
N GLY A 754 31.92 -70.07 -43.13
CA GLY A 754 30.89 -69.48 -43.99
C GLY A 754 30.27 -68.24 -43.35
N GLY A 755 30.01 -67.21 -44.16
CA GLY A 755 29.25 -66.04 -43.69
C GLY A 755 30.03 -65.09 -42.77
N VAL A 756 31.37 -65.06 -42.88
CA VAL A 756 32.21 -64.13 -42.09
C VAL A 756 31.99 -62.69 -42.55
N THR A 757 31.77 -61.81 -41.59
CA THR A 757 31.73 -60.35 -41.77
C THR A 757 33.11 -59.74 -41.50
N ILE A 758 33.63 -58.97 -42.46
CA ILE A 758 34.93 -58.29 -42.39
C ILE A 758 34.70 -56.79 -42.61
N GLY A 759 35.25 -55.95 -41.73
CA GLY A 759 35.04 -54.49 -41.79
C GLY A 759 33.66 -54.08 -41.26
N GLY A 760 33.19 -52.90 -41.66
CA GLY A 760 31.92 -52.35 -41.18
C GLY A 760 31.93 -51.83 -39.73
N ALA A 761 33.10 -51.53 -39.15
CA ALA A 761 33.17 -51.02 -37.79
C ALA A 761 32.52 -49.62 -37.70
N PRO A 762 31.63 -49.38 -36.71
CA PRO A 762 31.00 -48.08 -36.52
C PRO A 762 32.01 -47.02 -36.05
N PRO A 763 31.74 -45.72 -36.29
CA PRO A 763 32.50 -44.63 -35.67
C PRO A 763 32.50 -44.73 -34.14
N GLN A 764 33.61 -44.40 -33.49
CA GLN A 764 33.71 -44.44 -32.03
C GLN A 764 33.00 -43.21 -31.42
N ILE A 765 31.73 -43.38 -31.05
CA ILE A 765 30.98 -42.42 -30.23
C ILE A 765 30.64 -43.06 -28.90
N LYS A 766 30.82 -42.29 -27.83
CA LYS A 766 30.38 -42.68 -26.50
C LYS A 766 28.90 -42.33 -26.34
N GLU A 767 28.05 -43.32 -26.54
CA GLU A 767 26.63 -43.20 -26.20
C GLU A 767 26.46 -42.99 -24.70
N TYR A 768 25.53 -42.11 -24.34
CA TYR A 768 25.15 -41.92 -22.95
C TYR A 768 23.67 -41.56 -22.86
N SER A 769 23.09 -41.85 -21.71
CA SER A 769 21.74 -41.45 -21.35
C SER A 769 21.79 -40.97 -19.91
N THR A 770 21.75 -39.66 -19.71
CA THR A 770 21.73 -39.05 -18.39
C THR A 770 20.36 -38.46 -18.13
N ALA A 771 19.80 -38.77 -16.97
CA ALA A 771 18.58 -38.15 -16.47
C ALA A 771 18.90 -37.48 -15.13
N VAL A 772 18.62 -36.19 -15.03
CA VAL A 772 18.72 -35.43 -13.80
C VAL A 772 17.32 -34.98 -13.42
N GLY A 773 16.82 -35.53 -12.31
CA GLY A 773 15.62 -35.00 -11.65
C GLY A 773 16.03 -33.87 -10.73
N LEU A 774 15.51 -32.67 -10.96
CA LEU A 774 15.59 -31.60 -9.97
C LEU A 774 14.44 -31.79 -8.97
N PRO A 775 14.72 -31.71 -7.65
CA PRO A 775 13.67 -31.84 -6.64
C PRO A 775 12.66 -30.70 -6.76
N ALA A 776 11.46 -30.92 -6.21
CA ALA A 776 10.42 -29.91 -6.11
C ALA A 776 11.01 -28.60 -5.55
N ARG A 777 10.86 -27.51 -6.30
CA ARG A 777 11.30 -26.18 -5.88
C ARG A 777 10.07 -25.32 -5.66
N ILE A 778 10.05 -24.64 -4.53
CA ILE A 778 9.07 -23.61 -4.25
C ILE A 778 9.79 -22.27 -4.37
N GLU A 779 9.28 -21.44 -5.28
CA GLU A 779 9.72 -20.06 -5.43
C GLU A 779 8.67 -19.16 -4.79
N GLY A 780 9.12 -18.16 -4.03
CA GLY A 780 8.24 -17.27 -3.31
C GLY A 780 8.72 -15.82 -3.38
N LYS A 781 7.78 -14.88 -3.25
CA LYS A 781 8.10 -13.47 -3.04
C LYS A 781 6.97 -12.78 -2.30
N VAL A 782 7.34 -11.76 -1.51
CA VAL A 782 6.39 -10.82 -0.94
C VAL A 782 6.67 -9.44 -1.53
N ASN A 783 5.68 -8.93 -2.25
CA ASN A 783 5.67 -7.58 -2.78
C ASN A 783 4.79 -6.69 -1.90
N CYS A 784 5.07 -5.40 -1.90
CA CYS A 784 4.21 -4.41 -1.27
C CYS A 784 3.96 -3.22 -2.18
N SER A 785 2.78 -2.64 -2.01
CA SER A 785 2.46 -1.29 -2.46
C SER A 785 2.18 -0.45 -1.23
N ILE A 786 3.07 0.48 -0.91
CA ILE A 786 2.97 1.35 0.28
C ILE A 786 3.47 2.76 -0.08
N LYS A 787 2.99 3.78 0.65
CA LYS A 787 3.50 5.15 0.54
C LYS A 787 5.04 5.15 0.64
N ILE A 788 5.69 6.03 -0.13
CA ILE A 788 7.16 6.16 -0.30
C ILE A 788 7.77 5.06 -1.16
N ALA A 789 7.57 3.78 -0.82
CA ALA A 789 8.16 2.68 -1.59
C ALA A 789 7.51 2.49 -2.97
N GLY A 790 6.25 2.92 -3.13
CA GLY A 790 5.43 2.57 -4.29
C GLY A 790 5.29 1.05 -4.40
N ALA A 791 5.36 0.53 -5.62
CA ALA A 791 5.40 -0.91 -5.88
C ALA A 791 6.84 -1.45 -5.75
N SER A 792 7.10 -2.28 -4.73
CA SER A 792 8.42 -2.86 -4.52
C SER A 792 8.37 -4.30 -4.01
N THR A 793 9.43 -5.05 -4.24
CA THR A 793 9.63 -6.39 -3.66
C THR A 793 10.34 -6.27 -2.33
N ILE A 794 9.75 -6.81 -1.26
CA ILE A 794 10.34 -6.79 0.09
C ILE A 794 11.45 -7.83 0.17
N ASN A 795 11.09 -9.09 -0.11
CA ASN A 795 12.00 -10.23 -0.13
C ASN A 795 11.54 -11.26 -1.19
N LYS A 796 12.43 -12.19 -1.53
CA LYS A 796 12.18 -13.32 -2.44
C LYS A 796 12.14 -14.65 -1.68
N GLU A 797 11.77 -14.57 -0.41
CA GLU A 797 11.62 -15.75 0.45
C GLU A 797 10.21 -16.32 0.29
N LEU A 798 10.03 -17.55 0.75
CA LEU A 798 8.71 -18.18 0.76
C LEU A 798 7.77 -17.40 1.70
N PRO A 799 6.62 -16.90 1.22
CA PRO A 799 5.66 -16.25 2.10
C PRO A 799 5.19 -17.20 3.21
N SER A 800 4.86 -16.63 4.37
CA SER A 800 4.22 -17.39 5.44
C SER A 800 2.96 -18.09 4.92
N SER A 801 2.78 -19.37 5.24
CA SER A 801 1.57 -20.13 4.87
C SER A 801 0.28 -19.47 5.36
N PHE A 802 0.36 -18.64 6.41
CA PHE A 802 -0.78 -17.93 6.95
C PHE A 802 -1.32 -16.84 6.00
N TYR A 803 -0.58 -16.45 4.95
CA TYR A 803 -1.12 -15.66 3.84
C TYR A 803 -2.23 -16.39 3.08
N TYR A 804 -2.16 -17.72 2.97
CA TYR A 804 -3.09 -18.52 2.19
C TYR A 804 -4.18 -19.18 3.05
N ASN A 805 -3.89 -19.44 4.32
CA ASN A 805 -4.85 -20.05 5.27
C ASN A 805 -5.92 -19.05 5.75
N PHE A 806 -7.06 -19.56 6.22
CA PHE A 806 -8.14 -18.73 6.76
C PHE A 806 -7.75 -18.05 8.08
N SER A 807 -8.23 -16.83 8.30
CA SER A 807 -8.01 -16.04 9.51
C SER A 807 -9.30 -15.30 9.87
N PRO A 808 -9.68 -15.18 11.15
CA PRO A 808 -9.08 -15.88 12.28
C PRO A 808 -9.33 -17.39 12.23
N TYR A 809 -8.48 -18.17 12.90
CA TYR A 809 -8.78 -19.59 13.16
C TYR A 809 -8.84 -19.85 14.67
N ASP A 810 -9.73 -20.73 15.09
CA ASP A 810 -9.88 -21.09 16.49
C ASP A 810 -8.79 -22.09 16.90
N THR A 811 -8.02 -21.74 17.93
CA THR A 811 -6.96 -22.58 18.50
C THR A 811 -7.45 -23.45 19.67
N GLY A 812 -8.72 -23.33 20.08
CA GLY A 812 -9.26 -23.90 21.31
C GLY A 812 -8.91 -23.08 22.57
N ALA A 813 -7.88 -22.23 22.51
CA ALA A 813 -7.54 -21.25 23.54
C ALA A 813 -7.99 -19.81 23.17
N GLY A 814 -8.55 -19.62 21.98
CA GLY A 814 -8.99 -18.34 21.44
C GLY A 814 -8.77 -18.23 19.92
N LEU A 815 -9.27 -17.13 19.34
CA LEU A 815 -9.10 -16.81 17.93
C LEU A 815 -7.69 -16.27 17.65
N LEU A 816 -6.96 -16.93 16.75
CA LEU A 816 -5.68 -16.44 16.25
C LEU A 816 -5.87 -15.68 14.94
N TYR A 817 -5.47 -14.42 14.93
CA TYR A 817 -5.53 -13.54 13.75
C TYR A 817 -4.19 -13.52 13.01
N PHE A 818 -4.26 -13.32 11.69
CA PHE A 818 -3.08 -13.04 10.87
C PHE A 818 -2.55 -11.63 11.18
N GLN A 819 -1.42 -11.57 11.89
CA GLN A 819 -0.82 -10.31 12.31
C GLN A 819 0.14 -9.78 11.24
N LYS A 820 -0.37 -8.87 10.40
CA LYS A 820 0.44 -7.98 9.56
C LYS A 820 0.00 -6.55 9.78
N ASP A 821 0.94 -5.64 9.97
CA ASP A 821 0.68 -4.22 10.20
C ASP A 821 1.67 -3.35 9.40
N ALA A 822 1.31 -2.09 9.19
CA ALA A 822 2.18 -1.11 8.56
C ALA A 822 1.94 0.28 9.16
N THR A 823 2.94 1.16 9.03
CA THR A 823 2.82 2.57 9.44
C THR A 823 3.73 3.44 8.59
N TRP A 824 3.44 4.72 8.51
CA TRP A 824 4.28 5.73 7.89
C TRP A 824 4.01 7.11 8.47
N ILE A 825 4.92 8.04 8.20
CA ILE A 825 4.73 9.46 8.51
C ILE A 825 3.72 10.04 7.50
N THR A 826 2.59 10.54 7.99
CA THR A 826 1.56 11.16 7.14
C THR A 826 1.80 12.66 6.99
N ALA A 827 2.19 13.36 8.06
CA ALA A 827 2.46 14.79 8.08
C ALA A 827 3.94 15.13 8.39
N GLY A 828 4.52 15.98 7.54
CA GLY A 828 5.90 16.47 7.64
C GLY A 828 6.74 16.18 6.39
N ASN A 829 7.98 16.65 6.42
CA ASN A 829 8.91 16.56 5.29
C ASN A 829 9.67 15.22 5.25
N GLN A 830 9.66 14.45 6.34
CA GLN A 830 10.36 13.16 6.36
C GLN A 830 9.53 12.06 5.72
N GLU A 831 10.17 11.36 4.79
CA GLU A 831 9.63 10.15 4.20
C GLU A 831 10.09 8.95 5.04
N TYR A 832 9.15 8.32 5.75
CA TYR A 832 9.38 7.03 6.40
C TYR A 832 8.14 6.14 6.33
N SER A 833 8.31 4.87 5.94
CA SER A 833 7.29 3.82 6.02
C SER A 833 7.89 2.49 6.48
N ASN A 834 7.10 1.65 7.15
CA ASN A 834 7.49 0.29 7.50
C ASN A 834 6.32 -0.70 7.44
N THR A 835 6.65 -1.99 7.32
CA THR A 835 5.68 -3.10 7.37
C THR A 835 6.20 -4.20 8.30
N SER A 836 5.29 -5.06 8.77
CA SER A 836 5.62 -6.21 9.63
C SER A 836 6.47 -7.29 8.95
N GLU A 837 6.62 -7.23 7.63
CA GLU A 837 7.49 -8.15 6.91
C GLU A 837 8.95 -7.92 7.29
N GLU A 838 9.74 -8.99 7.35
CA GLU A 838 11.17 -8.86 7.61
C GLU A 838 11.93 -8.76 6.28
N LYS A 839 12.80 -7.76 6.20
CA LYS A 839 13.80 -7.64 5.12
C LYS A 839 15.20 -8.01 5.60
N THR A 840 15.43 -7.91 6.91
CA THR A 840 16.68 -8.26 7.57
C THR A 840 16.31 -8.84 8.93
N VAL A 841 17.00 -9.88 9.37
CA VAL A 841 16.68 -10.62 10.60
C VAL A 841 16.45 -9.66 11.78
N GLY A 842 15.25 -9.71 12.37
CA GLY A 842 14.88 -8.92 13.54
C GLY A 842 14.60 -7.43 13.27
N LYS A 843 14.50 -7.03 12.00
CA LYS A 843 14.06 -5.69 11.59
C LYS A 843 12.93 -5.77 10.56
N ARG A 844 11.94 -4.92 10.77
CA ARG A 844 10.84 -4.67 9.84
C ARG A 844 11.38 -4.14 8.52
N ALA A 845 10.71 -4.44 7.41
CA ALA A 845 10.98 -3.81 6.13
C ALA A 845 10.60 -2.34 6.24
N TYR A 846 11.51 -1.45 5.91
CA TYR A 846 11.30 -0.01 5.97
C TYR A 846 11.88 0.70 4.74
N TRP A 847 11.33 1.86 4.46
CA TRP A 847 11.75 2.76 3.40
C TRP A 847 11.86 4.18 3.95
N GLY A 848 12.83 4.94 3.43
CA GLY A 848 13.16 6.26 3.96
C GLY A 848 13.81 6.20 5.35
N SER A 849 13.80 7.32 6.08
CA SER A 849 14.50 7.45 7.36
C SER A 849 13.89 8.51 8.26
N THR A 850 13.95 8.28 9.58
CA THR A 850 13.66 9.28 10.61
C THR A 850 14.52 8.99 11.83
N LYS A 851 14.93 10.03 12.56
CA LYS A 851 15.66 9.88 13.83
C LYS A 851 14.79 9.37 14.98
N LEU A 852 13.47 9.29 14.78
CA LEU A 852 12.52 8.96 15.82
C LEU A 852 12.20 7.47 15.90
N ALA A 853 12.25 6.73 14.79
CA ALA A 853 11.88 5.31 14.72
C ALA A 853 13.05 4.37 15.04
N ASP A 854 12.75 3.18 15.58
CA ASP A 854 13.73 2.10 15.83
C ASP A 854 13.63 0.93 14.85
N HIS A 855 12.64 0.97 13.95
CA HIS A 855 12.33 -0.05 12.93
C HIS A 855 11.95 -1.43 13.50
N LYS A 856 11.56 -1.51 14.77
CA LYS A 856 11.16 -2.76 15.43
C LYS A 856 9.65 -2.91 15.58
N SER A 857 8.89 -1.81 15.50
CA SER A 857 7.43 -1.82 15.66
C SER A 857 6.72 -0.86 14.70
N ALA A 858 5.39 -0.99 14.64
CA ALA A 858 4.52 0.00 14.01
C ALA A 858 4.34 1.21 14.95
N HIS A 859 5.24 2.19 14.81
CA HIS A 859 5.24 3.43 15.58
C HIS A 859 4.01 4.31 15.37
N CYS A 860 3.61 5.06 16.40
CA CYS A 860 2.58 6.11 16.31
C CYS A 860 3.27 7.45 16.19
N PHE A 861 3.19 8.08 15.03
CA PHE A 861 3.63 9.46 14.85
C PHE A 861 2.51 10.41 15.25
N ILE A 862 2.86 11.54 15.86
CA ILE A 862 1.96 12.64 16.24
C ILE A 862 2.62 13.97 15.88
N GLY A 863 1.81 15.01 15.64
CA GLY A 863 2.28 16.30 15.17
C GLY A 863 2.86 16.21 13.75
N VAL A 864 3.95 16.94 13.50
CA VAL A 864 4.62 17.04 12.20
C VAL A 864 6.06 16.58 12.32
N ILE A 865 6.50 15.66 11.46
CA ILE A 865 7.83 15.03 11.57
C ILE A 865 8.75 15.50 10.44
N ASN A 866 9.76 16.30 10.80
CA ASN A 866 10.77 16.83 9.88
C ASN A 866 12.20 16.28 10.13
N GLU A 867 12.39 15.34 11.08
CA GLU A 867 13.73 14.82 11.46
C GLU A 867 13.95 13.29 11.49
#